data_AF-A0A319BZR3-F1
#
_entry.id   AF-A0A319BZR3-F1
#
_cell.length_a   1.000
_cell.length_b   1.000
_cell.length_c   1.000
_cell.angle_alpha   90.00
_cell.angle_beta   90.00
_cell.angle_gamma   90.00
#
_symmetry.space_group_name_H-M   'P 1'
#
loop_
_entity.id
_entity.type
_entity.pdbx_description
1 polymer ?
#
loop_
_entity_poly.entity_id
_entity_poly.type
_entity_poly.pdbx_seq_one_letter_code
_entity_poly.pdbx_strand_id
1 'polypeptide(L)'
;MSPQDRSGSAMSTRERKPHHIEILEDGSHRHLIELEKPAGLFEKLCKTFTHYTPRQTPSDPVIQRSETAQGDGRTEPFSHRYGKCTKVLHYGSSTFVGLYAKKASKRSGKEQLYAVKVRHRSPGRLLDEYRRAAMGISSLVVHPNIVRTLEHCPNDKGDLHSVMEYCGGGSLQTLLLQARKLSAVEADCFFKQLLRAVSFLHDEGIVHRRLRAENILLTVNGAVKVAHFDSAEWLPKDLRPLQKAQPPLEQIPYTAPEVLRGREHDPRASDVWAVGLIYAFMRLGMLLWKVAGDEDRNYQWYLRTREDVEGFTTIEEFGNERCCNVIYAMLDPKPDRRVTAYEALHSEWIHEIVVCAAGEAETCRSAMFPLSHFRQYRRRGAIVFRALILVLIVYCCKATLRTRQFHPVEQDAQTIQKRLEPSLAIPETAPLQQPVALPDPLRAGPPVPPVPPVQPQTPQTAPDNHNLTHHLANLFAALPDESHAHTLTSPLTATGEERLRDLGFRTRAFDALFRAWEAIHLVPTETNQMLIRDGIVRILRDHPEITADLDLTPASAIHAYETTRSFLTQLAKRLFPWTTPYSADHMTLHAQFHDGGRGIVFTAGNDQAPYLATSIRALRAHGCTLPIEILYLGDEDLDEEIRDELEALPGSVVTRDLSIMVDDAGWTLRGWAAKPFAILLSSFREAIFIDADALFLADPAALFDDPLYQSTGALFFKDRLFMPGNEKRAWLRRVLPAPVSPRVRQSRMWTGQSIHMQESGVVVVDKWRHFVALLMVTRMNGPDRDGDESRGLVGVYDMVYGDKETFWLGWELVGDTEYAFHEGAAAVMGKPQANRDNTTTAEGQEHDLKYTVCAPQLLHLGTDGRPLWFNGWLLPDKFSGEQRRPTEFEAFIPEPPSAEDSGSWQLHDSNVCCLSADQVFYFDAAEKDALDELIEIARDVGAIAGAH
;
A
#
# COMPACT_ATOMS: atom_id res chain seq x y z
N MET A 1 -51.07 -9.66 60.37
CA MET A 1 -51.19 -10.22 59.01
C MET A 1 -50.44 -9.29 58.06
N SER A 2 -49.65 -9.90 57.20
CA SER A 2 -48.56 -9.39 56.35
C SER A 2 -49.00 -8.40 55.25
N PRO A 3 -48.12 -7.49 54.79
CA PRO A 3 -48.26 -6.82 53.51
C PRO A 3 -47.56 -7.60 52.39
N GLN A 4 -48.26 -7.74 51.26
CA GLN A 4 -47.84 -8.47 50.06
C GLN A 4 -46.94 -7.64 49.14
N ASP A 5 -46.02 -8.36 48.50
CA ASP A 5 -44.98 -7.89 47.59
C ASP A 5 -45.46 -7.46 46.20
N ARG A 6 -44.71 -6.50 45.65
CA ARG A 6 -44.76 -5.98 44.29
C ARG A 6 -44.09 -6.96 43.31
N SER A 7 -44.70 -7.20 42.16
CA SER A 7 -43.97 -7.59 40.94
C SER A 7 -44.49 -6.79 39.75
N GLY A 8 -43.59 -5.97 39.18
CA GLY A 8 -43.83 -5.16 37.99
C GLY A 8 -43.26 -5.86 36.76
N SER A 9 -44.07 -5.91 35.71
CA SER A 9 -43.78 -6.40 34.36
C SER A 9 -42.73 -5.53 33.66
N ALA A 10 -41.65 -6.12 33.15
CA ALA A 10 -40.73 -5.51 32.20
C ALA A 10 -40.73 -6.31 30.88
N MET A 11 -41.03 -5.60 29.78
CA MET A 11 -41.04 -6.10 28.40
C MET A 11 -39.67 -6.59 27.95
N SER A 12 -39.63 -7.78 27.34
CA SER A 12 -38.46 -8.33 26.64
C SER A 12 -38.42 -7.82 25.19
N THR A 13 -37.41 -7.02 24.86
CA THR A 13 -36.96 -6.78 23.48
C THR A 13 -35.91 -7.84 23.12
N ARG A 14 -36.31 -8.84 22.33
CA ARG A 14 -35.38 -9.80 21.71
C ARG A 14 -34.77 -9.17 20.45
N GLU A 15 -33.49 -8.83 20.50
CA GLU A 15 -32.66 -8.60 19.31
C GLU A 15 -32.61 -9.90 18.49
N ARG A 16 -33.08 -9.88 17.24
CA ARG A 16 -32.94 -11.00 16.28
C ARG A 16 -31.58 -10.90 15.60
N LYS A 17 -30.71 -11.90 15.81
CA LYS A 17 -29.46 -12.08 15.05
C LYS A 17 -29.77 -12.39 13.58
N PRO A 18 -28.98 -11.90 12.60
CA PRO A 18 -29.12 -12.31 11.21
C PRO A 18 -28.73 -13.79 11.10
N HIS A 19 -29.63 -14.62 10.58
CA HIS A 19 -29.34 -16.02 10.29
C HIS A 19 -28.77 -16.12 8.86
N HIS A 20 -27.50 -16.50 8.71
CA HIS A 20 -26.83 -16.73 7.41
C HIS A 20 -27.29 -18.02 6.71
N ILE A 21 -28.10 -18.82 7.41
CA ILE A 21 -28.64 -20.09 6.96
C ILE A 21 -30.14 -20.14 7.25
N GLU A 22 -30.90 -20.63 6.28
CA GLU A 22 -32.32 -20.94 6.43
C GLU A 22 -32.52 -22.44 6.18
N ILE A 23 -33.01 -23.13 7.20
CA ILE A 23 -33.32 -24.57 7.15
C ILE A 23 -34.78 -24.72 6.76
N LEU A 24 -35.04 -25.52 5.72
CA LEU A 24 -36.37 -25.81 5.18
C LEU A 24 -36.99 -27.02 5.90
N GLU A 25 -38.31 -27.16 5.79
CA GLU A 25 -39.08 -28.22 6.47
C GLU A 25 -38.69 -29.65 6.07
N ASP A 26 -38.09 -29.82 4.88
CA ASP A 26 -37.61 -31.10 4.36
C ASP A 26 -36.19 -31.47 4.82
N GLY A 27 -35.58 -30.65 5.69
CA GLY A 27 -34.21 -30.84 6.19
C GLY A 27 -33.13 -30.30 5.25
N SER A 28 -33.48 -29.77 4.09
CA SER A 28 -32.55 -29.03 3.23
C SER A 28 -32.30 -27.62 3.77
N HIS A 29 -31.28 -26.94 3.26
CA HIS A 29 -30.99 -25.56 3.69
C HIS A 29 -30.44 -24.70 2.55
N ARG A 30 -30.59 -23.39 2.71
CA ARG A 30 -30.00 -22.36 1.84
C ARG A 30 -29.18 -21.39 2.67
N HIS A 31 -28.04 -20.96 2.13
CA HIS A 31 -27.27 -19.88 2.74
C HIS A 31 -27.68 -18.56 2.11
N LEU A 32 -27.80 -17.54 2.96
CA LEU A 32 -28.07 -16.16 2.61
C LEU A 32 -26.90 -15.33 3.12
N ILE A 33 -25.76 -15.48 2.45
CA ILE A 33 -24.56 -14.72 2.78
C ILE A 33 -24.78 -13.33 2.20
N GLU A 34 -24.76 -12.30 3.05
CA GLU A 34 -24.84 -10.93 2.56
C GLU A 34 -23.70 -10.72 1.55
N LEU A 35 -24.01 -10.07 0.43
CA LEU A 35 -22.98 -9.48 -0.41
C LEU A 35 -22.04 -8.72 0.51
N GLU A 36 -20.73 -8.87 0.32
CA GLU A 36 -19.74 -8.08 1.04
C GLU A 36 -20.07 -6.59 0.82
N LYS A 37 -20.81 -6.00 1.76
CA LYS A 37 -21.28 -4.62 1.66
C LYS A 37 -20.03 -3.75 1.78
N PRO A 38 -19.73 -2.90 0.79
CA PRO A 38 -18.71 -1.89 0.96
C PRO A 38 -19.09 -1.01 2.16
N ALA A 39 -18.12 -0.67 3.01
CA ALA A 39 -18.29 0.48 3.86
C ALA A 39 -18.50 1.69 2.93
N GLY A 40 -19.69 2.29 2.97
CA GLY A 40 -20.06 3.45 2.13
C GLY A 40 -21.15 3.17 1.09
N LEU A 41 -22.32 3.76 1.36
CA LEU A 41 -23.36 4.22 0.43
C LEU A 41 -24.06 3.20 -0.52
N PHE A 42 -24.86 2.25 -0.01
CA PHE A 42 -25.86 1.55 -0.87
C PHE A 42 -27.17 1.15 -0.15
N GLU A 43 -27.73 2.03 0.68
CA GLU A 43 -28.97 1.72 1.41
C GLU A 43 -30.28 2.04 0.64
N LYS A 44 -30.21 2.74 -0.51
CA LYS A 44 -31.43 3.21 -1.21
C LYS A 44 -31.91 2.37 -2.41
N LEU A 45 -31.16 1.37 -2.88
CA LEU A 45 -31.55 0.56 -4.06
C LEU A 45 -32.02 -0.87 -3.74
N CYS A 46 -31.86 -1.36 -2.51
CA CYS A 46 -32.18 -2.76 -2.15
C CYS A 46 -33.63 -3.01 -1.70
N LYS A 47 -34.52 -2.01 -1.71
CA LYS A 47 -35.93 -2.19 -1.26
C LYS A 47 -36.91 -2.65 -2.33
N THR A 48 -36.46 -2.94 -3.56
CA THR A 48 -37.38 -3.32 -4.66
C THR A 48 -37.17 -4.74 -5.21
N PHE A 49 -36.20 -5.51 -4.71
CA PHE A 49 -35.90 -6.85 -5.25
C PHE A 49 -35.85 -7.95 -4.19
N THR A 50 -36.90 -8.04 -3.38
CA THR A 50 -37.23 -9.27 -2.66
C THR A 50 -38.58 -9.74 -3.15
N HIS A 51 -38.63 -10.44 -4.29
CA HIS A 51 -39.68 -11.40 -4.66
C HIS A 51 -39.24 -12.10 -5.96
N TYR A 52 -38.59 -13.26 -5.85
CA TYR A 52 -38.61 -14.20 -6.97
C TYR A 52 -38.51 -15.65 -6.46
N THR A 53 -39.62 -16.37 -6.66
CA THR A 53 -39.71 -17.82 -6.58
C THR A 53 -39.06 -18.46 -7.82
N PRO A 54 -38.44 -19.64 -7.71
CA PRO A 54 -37.78 -20.27 -8.85
C PRO A 54 -38.84 -20.82 -9.82
N ARG A 55 -38.88 -20.30 -11.05
CA ARG A 55 -39.52 -20.95 -12.20
C ARG A 55 -38.47 -21.28 -13.26
N GLN A 56 -38.72 -22.42 -13.91
CA GLN A 56 -37.88 -23.17 -14.83
C GLN A 56 -37.03 -22.35 -15.80
N THR A 57 -35.80 -22.82 -15.98
CA THR A 57 -34.78 -22.36 -16.92
C THR A 57 -35.23 -22.39 -18.39
N PRO A 58 -34.92 -21.36 -19.18
CA PRO A 58 -34.47 -21.52 -20.55
C PRO A 58 -32.94 -21.63 -20.55
N SER A 59 -32.43 -22.59 -21.31
CA SER A 59 -31.02 -22.86 -21.59
C SER A 59 -30.22 -21.62 -22.03
N ASP A 60 -29.15 -21.26 -21.31
CA ASP A 60 -28.15 -20.30 -21.75
C ASP A 60 -27.20 -20.91 -22.81
N PRO A 61 -26.71 -20.11 -23.77
CA PRO A 61 -26.09 -20.61 -24.98
C PRO A 61 -24.66 -21.09 -24.73
N VAL A 62 -24.38 -22.31 -25.18
CA VAL A 62 -23.04 -22.90 -25.31
C VAL A 62 -22.22 -22.02 -26.24
N ILE A 63 -21.15 -21.40 -25.72
CA ILE A 63 -20.12 -20.76 -26.56
C ILE A 63 -19.35 -21.89 -27.26
N GLN A 64 -19.80 -22.24 -28.46
CA GLN A 64 -19.03 -23.07 -29.39
C GLN A 64 -17.82 -22.26 -29.87
N ARG A 65 -16.63 -22.84 -29.74
CA ARG A 65 -15.42 -22.32 -30.40
C ARG A 65 -15.59 -22.45 -31.91
N SER A 66 -15.69 -21.33 -32.63
CA SER A 66 -15.55 -21.31 -34.08
C SER A 66 -14.07 -21.30 -34.44
N GLU A 67 -13.54 -22.46 -34.83
CA GLU A 67 -12.34 -22.51 -35.68
C GLU A 67 -12.78 -22.22 -37.11
N THR A 68 -12.48 -21.00 -37.60
CA THR A 68 -12.05 -20.68 -38.97
C THR A 68 -12.09 -19.17 -39.16
N ALA A 69 -10.91 -18.52 -39.18
CA ALA A 69 -10.60 -17.38 -40.04
C ALA A 69 -9.12 -17.00 -39.82
N GLN A 70 -8.28 -17.27 -40.80
CA GLN A 70 -7.04 -16.52 -40.98
C GLN A 70 -7.46 -15.08 -41.34
N GLY A 71 -7.18 -14.14 -40.43
CA GLY A 71 -7.49 -12.73 -40.57
C GLY A 71 -6.74 -11.93 -39.50
N ASP A 72 -6.25 -10.75 -39.91
CA ASP A 72 -5.26 -9.86 -39.30
C ASP A 72 -5.24 -9.77 -37.75
N GLY A 73 -4.03 -9.90 -37.17
CA GLY A 73 -3.80 -10.12 -35.74
C GLY A 73 -3.82 -8.85 -34.89
N ARG A 74 -5.01 -8.41 -34.47
CA ARG A 74 -5.19 -7.53 -33.29
C ARG A 74 -6.12 -8.21 -32.29
N THR A 75 -5.55 -8.73 -31.20
CA THR A 75 -6.32 -9.21 -30.04
C THR A 75 -7.12 -8.07 -29.42
N GLU A 76 -8.41 -8.30 -29.12
CA GLU A 76 -9.25 -7.28 -28.46
C GLU A 76 -8.62 -6.81 -27.12
N PRO A 77 -8.66 -5.49 -26.81
CA PRO A 77 -8.12 -4.94 -25.57
C PRO A 77 -8.70 -5.61 -24.32
N PHE A 78 -7.88 -5.74 -23.27
CA PHE A 78 -8.28 -6.36 -21.99
C PHE A 78 -9.56 -5.74 -21.41
N SER A 79 -9.69 -4.42 -21.49
CA SER A 79 -10.87 -3.66 -21.02
C SER A 79 -12.15 -4.01 -21.78
N HIS A 80 -12.06 -4.37 -23.07
CA HIS A 80 -13.22 -4.82 -23.84
C HIS A 80 -13.62 -6.26 -23.47
N ARG A 81 -12.64 -7.10 -23.13
CA ARG A 81 -12.87 -8.51 -22.79
C ARG A 81 -13.42 -8.67 -21.37
N TYR A 82 -12.91 -7.92 -20.39
CA TYR A 82 -13.18 -8.11 -18.97
C TYR A 82 -13.71 -6.87 -18.23
N GLY A 83 -13.77 -5.72 -18.89
CA GLY A 83 -14.26 -4.47 -18.29
C GLY A 83 -13.18 -3.65 -17.61
N LYS A 84 -13.59 -2.61 -16.86
CA LYS A 84 -12.71 -1.79 -16.03
C LYS A 84 -12.64 -2.37 -14.61
N CYS A 85 -11.53 -2.12 -13.91
CA CYS A 85 -11.41 -2.39 -12.48
C CYS A 85 -12.34 -1.43 -11.73
N THR A 86 -13.28 -1.94 -10.96
CA THR A 86 -14.24 -1.14 -10.18
C THR A 86 -13.84 -1.03 -8.72
N LYS A 87 -13.10 -2.01 -8.19
CA LYS A 87 -12.69 -2.04 -6.78
C LYS A 87 -11.45 -2.90 -6.61
N VAL A 88 -10.53 -2.55 -5.70
CA VAL A 88 -9.50 -3.50 -5.26
C VAL A 88 -10.05 -4.34 -4.10
N LEU A 89 -10.02 -5.67 -4.28
CA LEU A 89 -10.49 -6.64 -3.30
C LEU A 89 -9.39 -7.02 -2.29
N HIS A 90 -8.12 -7.03 -2.71
CA HIS A 90 -7.01 -7.46 -1.85
C HIS A 90 -5.65 -6.96 -2.38
N TYR A 91 -4.74 -6.59 -1.46
CA TYR A 91 -3.34 -6.28 -1.75
C TYR A 91 -2.41 -7.32 -1.10
N GLY A 92 -1.37 -7.71 -1.82
CA GLY A 92 -0.27 -8.53 -1.34
C GLY A 92 1.08 -7.93 -1.75
N SER A 93 2.18 -8.43 -1.20
CA SER A 93 3.53 -7.84 -1.31
C SER A 93 4.04 -7.59 -2.74
N SER A 94 3.53 -8.31 -3.74
CA SER A 94 3.87 -8.14 -5.16
C SER A 94 2.67 -8.35 -6.08
N THR A 95 1.45 -8.35 -5.52
CA THR A 95 0.23 -8.70 -6.23
C THR A 95 -0.95 -7.89 -5.73
N PHE A 96 -1.86 -7.45 -6.60
CA PHE A 96 -3.16 -6.94 -6.19
C PHE A 96 -4.29 -7.72 -6.86
N VAL A 97 -5.47 -7.75 -6.25
CA VAL A 97 -6.66 -8.40 -6.81
C VAL A 97 -7.74 -7.34 -6.99
N GLY A 98 -8.08 -7.01 -8.24
CA GLY A 98 -9.17 -6.10 -8.57
C GLY A 98 -10.45 -6.83 -8.96
N LEU A 99 -11.61 -6.26 -8.63
CA LEU A 99 -12.92 -6.58 -9.18
C LEU A 99 -13.08 -5.85 -10.50
N TYR A 100 -13.44 -6.57 -11.56
CA TYR A 100 -13.64 -6.02 -12.89
C TYR A 100 -15.07 -6.27 -13.33
N ALA A 101 -15.73 -5.25 -13.88
CA ALA A 101 -17.11 -5.32 -14.30
C ALA A 101 -17.23 -5.10 -15.81
N LYS A 102 -17.78 -6.11 -16.51
CA LYS A 102 -18.13 -6.01 -17.92
C LYS A 102 -19.62 -5.72 -18.07
N LYS A 103 -19.95 -4.57 -18.65
CA LYS A 103 -21.33 -4.23 -19.06
C LYS A 103 -21.83 -5.28 -20.05
N ALA A 104 -22.96 -5.92 -19.76
CA ALA A 104 -23.52 -6.92 -20.65
C ALA A 104 -24.09 -6.32 -21.93
N SER A 105 -24.12 -7.14 -22.99
CA SER A 105 -24.85 -6.84 -24.23
C SER A 105 -26.30 -6.42 -23.92
N LYS A 106 -26.86 -5.52 -24.74
CA LYS A 106 -28.20 -4.90 -24.62
C LYS A 106 -29.38 -5.87 -24.40
N ARG A 107 -29.16 -7.18 -24.40
CA ARG A 107 -30.16 -8.24 -24.21
C ARG A 107 -30.29 -8.83 -22.80
N SER A 108 -29.28 -8.74 -21.91
CA SER A 108 -29.35 -9.44 -20.60
C SER A 108 -29.35 -8.55 -19.35
N GLY A 109 -29.02 -7.26 -19.47
CA GLY A 109 -29.13 -6.27 -18.38
C GLY A 109 -28.33 -6.54 -17.10
N LYS A 110 -27.54 -7.62 -17.02
CA LYS A 110 -26.76 -8.02 -15.84
C LYS A 110 -25.28 -7.88 -16.11
N GLU A 111 -24.58 -7.07 -15.33
CA GLU A 111 -23.12 -6.94 -15.42
C GLU A 111 -22.43 -8.25 -15.04
N GLN A 112 -21.40 -8.61 -15.80
CA GLN A 112 -20.59 -9.80 -15.51
C GLN A 112 -19.33 -9.36 -14.74
N LEU A 113 -19.14 -9.93 -13.55
CA LEU A 113 -18.03 -9.62 -12.66
C LEU A 113 -16.90 -10.64 -12.78
N TYR A 114 -15.66 -10.17 -12.61
CA TYR A 114 -14.43 -10.96 -12.62
C TYR A 114 -13.51 -10.50 -11.48
N ALA A 115 -12.73 -11.43 -10.92
CA ALA A 115 -11.61 -11.08 -10.05
C ALA A 115 -10.32 -11.20 -10.86
N VAL A 116 -9.55 -10.12 -10.97
CA VAL A 116 -8.28 -10.10 -11.72
C VAL A 116 -7.15 -9.91 -10.74
N LYS A 117 -6.34 -10.96 -10.58
CA LYS A 117 -5.10 -10.88 -9.80
C LYS A 117 -3.97 -10.42 -10.71
N VAL A 118 -3.46 -9.23 -10.47
CA VAL A 118 -2.31 -8.65 -11.15
C VAL A 118 -1.07 -8.94 -10.31
N ARG A 119 -0.04 -9.51 -10.93
CA ARG A 119 1.26 -9.73 -10.30
C ARG A 119 2.31 -8.92 -11.02
N HIS A 120 3.05 -8.11 -10.28
CA HIS A 120 4.08 -7.27 -10.86
C HIS A 120 5.27 -8.12 -11.32
N ARG A 121 5.90 -7.70 -12.41
CA ARG A 121 7.09 -8.38 -12.94
C ARG A 121 8.26 -8.22 -11.96
N SER A 122 8.85 -9.33 -11.52
CA SER A 122 10.06 -9.31 -10.68
C SER A 122 11.26 -9.92 -11.42
N PRO A 123 12.48 -9.38 -11.26
CA PRO A 123 13.68 -9.94 -11.89
C PRO A 123 14.15 -11.20 -11.13
N GLY A 124 13.84 -12.41 -11.63
CA GLY A 124 14.32 -13.65 -11.00
C GLY A 124 13.98 -14.93 -11.77
N ARG A 125 14.98 -15.53 -12.42
CA ARG A 125 14.82 -16.68 -13.35
C ARG A 125 14.23 -17.95 -12.70
N LEU A 126 14.57 -18.23 -11.44
CA LEU A 126 14.05 -19.38 -10.66
C LEU A 126 12.59 -19.15 -10.22
N LEU A 127 12.25 -17.91 -9.83
CA LEU A 127 10.90 -17.55 -9.42
C LEU A 127 9.92 -17.64 -10.60
N ASP A 128 10.39 -17.30 -11.81
CA ASP A 128 9.63 -17.42 -13.06
C ASP A 128 9.35 -18.88 -13.49
N GLU A 129 10.14 -19.85 -13.03
CA GLU A 129 9.92 -21.28 -13.29
C GLU A 129 8.81 -21.84 -12.38
N TYR A 130 8.86 -21.58 -11.08
CA TYR A 130 7.80 -21.94 -10.13
C TYR A 130 6.46 -21.29 -10.49
N ARG A 131 6.48 -20.00 -10.89
CA ARG A 131 5.29 -19.28 -11.33
C ARG A 131 4.64 -19.90 -12.55
N ARG A 132 5.44 -20.34 -13.54
CA ARG A 132 4.92 -21.02 -14.74
C ARG A 132 4.26 -22.35 -14.42
N ALA A 133 4.82 -23.11 -13.47
CA ALA A 133 4.22 -24.35 -13.00
C ALA A 133 2.88 -24.09 -12.29
N ALA A 134 2.84 -23.15 -11.35
CA ALA A 134 1.62 -22.78 -10.61
C ALA A 134 0.51 -22.23 -11.54
N MET A 135 0.85 -21.39 -12.52
CA MET A 135 -0.08 -20.94 -13.57
C MET A 135 -0.63 -22.08 -14.41
N GLY A 136 0.22 -23.07 -14.72
CA GLY A 136 -0.20 -24.29 -15.40
C GLY A 136 -1.26 -25.04 -14.60
N ILE A 137 -1.05 -25.18 -13.29
CA ILE A 137 -2.01 -25.81 -12.37
C ILE A 137 -3.33 -25.03 -12.35
N SER A 138 -3.31 -23.71 -12.08
CA SER A 138 -4.53 -22.91 -11.99
C SER A 138 -5.34 -22.86 -13.28
N SER A 139 -4.69 -23.01 -14.43
CA SER A 139 -5.37 -23.06 -15.74
C SER A 139 -6.02 -24.41 -16.06
N LEU A 140 -5.48 -25.51 -15.51
CA LEU A 140 -5.91 -26.88 -15.84
C LEU A 140 -6.93 -27.44 -14.83
N VAL A 141 -6.89 -26.94 -13.59
CA VAL A 141 -7.77 -27.37 -12.51
C VAL A 141 -9.16 -26.77 -12.71
N VAL A 142 -10.14 -27.63 -12.98
CA VAL A 142 -11.56 -27.23 -13.10
C VAL A 142 -12.38 -28.13 -12.19
N HIS A 143 -12.86 -27.56 -11.10
CA HIS A 143 -13.69 -28.27 -10.14
C HIS A 143 -14.73 -27.30 -9.55
N PRO A 144 -15.97 -27.76 -9.26
CA PRO A 144 -17.02 -26.99 -8.59
C PRO A 144 -16.50 -26.14 -7.42
N ASN A 145 -15.81 -26.79 -6.49
CA ASN A 145 -15.33 -26.16 -5.26
C ASN A 145 -13.92 -25.52 -5.37
N ILE A 146 -13.49 -25.15 -6.58
CA ILE A 146 -12.21 -24.47 -6.83
C ILE A 146 -12.46 -23.24 -7.69
N VAL A 147 -11.82 -22.11 -7.36
CA VAL A 147 -11.92 -20.88 -8.15
C VAL A 147 -11.42 -21.13 -9.56
N ARG A 148 -12.30 -20.94 -10.54
CA ARG A 148 -11.99 -21.03 -11.96
C ARG A 148 -11.11 -19.87 -12.40
N THR A 149 -9.91 -20.19 -12.87
CA THR A 149 -9.08 -19.26 -13.64
C THR A 149 -9.50 -19.30 -15.10
N LEU A 150 -9.83 -18.15 -15.68
CA LEU A 150 -10.28 -18.01 -17.05
C LEU A 150 -9.10 -17.85 -18.01
N GLU A 151 -8.15 -17.00 -17.66
CA GLU A 151 -6.99 -16.67 -18.49
C GLU A 151 -5.85 -16.10 -17.65
N HIS A 152 -4.62 -16.38 -18.07
CA HIS A 152 -3.45 -15.61 -17.68
C HIS A 152 -2.96 -14.80 -18.89
N CYS A 153 -2.85 -13.49 -18.76
CA CYS A 153 -2.38 -12.62 -19.84
C CYS A 153 -1.43 -11.54 -19.30
N PRO A 154 -0.34 -11.23 -20.01
CA PRO A 154 0.46 -10.07 -19.68
C PRO A 154 -0.29 -8.79 -20.02
N ASN A 155 -0.11 -7.73 -19.24
CA ASN A 155 -0.52 -6.38 -19.60
C ASN A 155 0.59 -5.65 -20.37
N ASP A 156 0.30 -4.44 -20.82
CA ASP A 156 1.23 -3.63 -21.63
C ASP A 156 2.52 -3.24 -20.87
N LYS A 157 2.46 -3.26 -19.53
CA LYS A 157 3.60 -2.99 -18.63
C LYS A 157 4.42 -4.26 -18.33
N GLY A 158 4.00 -5.43 -18.82
CA GLY A 158 4.64 -6.72 -18.60
C GLY A 158 4.26 -7.42 -17.28
N ASP A 159 3.29 -6.88 -16.54
CA ASP A 159 2.72 -7.54 -15.37
C ASP A 159 1.75 -8.65 -15.80
N LEU A 160 1.58 -9.66 -14.95
CA LEU A 160 0.75 -10.81 -15.25
C LEU A 160 -0.65 -10.66 -14.64
N HIS A 161 -1.67 -10.51 -15.48
CA HIS A 161 -3.07 -10.59 -15.10
C HIS A 161 -3.52 -12.06 -15.06
N SER A 162 -4.14 -12.46 -13.97
CA SER A 162 -4.83 -13.76 -13.83
C SER A 162 -6.30 -13.49 -13.60
N VAL A 163 -7.11 -13.68 -14.65
CA VAL A 163 -8.55 -13.44 -14.62
C VAL A 163 -9.26 -14.66 -14.06
N MET A 164 -10.09 -14.47 -13.05
CA MET A 164 -10.76 -15.52 -12.28
C MET A 164 -12.25 -15.21 -12.12
N GLU A 165 -13.03 -16.22 -11.77
CA GLU A 165 -14.41 -16.01 -11.32
C GLU A 165 -14.46 -15.17 -10.03
N TYR A 166 -15.49 -14.33 -9.90
CA TYR A 166 -15.71 -13.53 -8.69
C TYR A 166 -16.63 -14.25 -7.70
N CYS A 167 -16.21 -14.32 -6.44
CA CYS A 167 -16.95 -14.94 -5.34
C CYS A 167 -17.54 -13.84 -4.43
N GLY A 168 -18.78 -13.45 -4.67
CA GLY A 168 -19.39 -12.27 -4.00
C GLY A 168 -19.73 -12.42 -2.52
N GLY A 169 -19.54 -13.60 -1.91
CA GLY A 169 -19.70 -13.83 -0.47
C GLY A 169 -18.42 -13.60 0.34
N GLY A 170 -17.34 -13.11 -0.28
CA GLY A 170 -16.08 -12.82 0.39
C GLY A 170 -15.32 -14.08 0.82
N SER A 171 -14.38 -13.92 1.75
CA SER A 171 -13.62 -15.03 2.34
C SER A 171 -14.34 -15.63 3.55
N LEU A 172 -14.08 -16.91 3.85
CA LEU A 172 -14.55 -17.57 5.06
C LEU A 172 -14.06 -16.85 6.32
N GLN A 173 -12.83 -16.30 6.30
CA GLN A 173 -12.32 -15.46 7.38
C GLN A 173 -13.23 -14.26 7.65
N THR A 174 -13.61 -13.53 6.60
CA THR A 174 -14.51 -12.37 6.71
C THR A 174 -15.86 -12.77 7.31
N LEU A 175 -16.42 -13.90 6.87
CA LEU A 175 -17.66 -14.43 7.43
C LEU A 175 -17.53 -14.76 8.92
N LEU A 176 -16.43 -15.41 9.34
CA LEU A 176 -16.21 -15.78 10.74
C LEU A 176 -16.00 -14.56 11.64
N LEU A 177 -15.35 -13.51 11.14
CA LEU A 177 -15.22 -12.24 11.87
C LEU A 177 -16.59 -11.58 12.13
N GLN A 178 -17.53 -11.71 11.20
CA GLN A 178 -18.89 -11.14 11.32
C GLN A 178 -19.80 -12.02 12.19
N ALA A 179 -19.86 -13.32 11.91
CA ALA A 179 -20.77 -14.26 12.57
C ALA A 179 -20.27 -14.69 13.96
N ARG A 180 -19.01 -14.41 14.30
CA ARG A 180 -18.22 -14.99 15.40
C ARG A 180 -18.01 -16.50 15.26
N LYS A 181 -19.05 -17.31 15.07
CA LYS A 181 -18.98 -18.75 14.79
C LYS A 181 -20.18 -19.20 13.95
N LEU A 182 -20.02 -20.31 13.22
CA LEU A 182 -21.09 -20.86 12.39
C LEU A 182 -21.94 -21.88 13.14
N SER A 183 -23.17 -22.09 12.67
CA SER A 183 -23.98 -23.21 13.13
C SER A 183 -23.36 -24.55 12.67
N ALA A 184 -23.64 -25.65 13.38
CA ALA A 184 -23.13 -26.96 12.99
C ALA A 184 -23.53 -27.32 11.54
N VAL A 185 -24.80 -27.12 11.17
CA VAL A 185 -25.30 -27.40 9.81
C VAL A 185 -24.54 -26.61 8.75
N GLU A 186 -24.26 -25.33 9.03
CA GLU A 186 -23.54 -24.46 8.10
C GLU A 186 -22.06 -24.83 7.97
N ALA A 187 -21.38 -25.05 9.11
CA ALA A 187 -19.99 -25.49 9.13
C ALA A 187 -19.80 -26.84 8.44
N ASP A 188 -20.69 -27.80 8.70
CA ASP A 188 -20.68 -29.15 8.12
C ASP A 188 -20.86 -29.09 6.59
N CYS A 189 -21.80 -28.26 6.12
CA CYS A 189 -22.03 -28.03 4.69
C CYS A 189 -20.78 -27.47 3.98
N PHE A 190 -20.16 -26.42 4.53
CA PHE A 190 -18.94 -25.84 3.95
C PHE A 190 -17.76 -26.81 4.03
N PHE A 191 -17.66 -27.58 5.11
CA PHE A 191 -16.61 -28.56 5.32
C PHE A 191 -16.63 -29.68 4.27
N LYS A 192 -17.82 -30.24 3.99
CA LYS A 192 -17.99 -31.26 2.95
C LYS A 192 -17.59 -30.73 1.57
N GLN A 193 -17.97 -29.49 1.24
CA GLN A 193 -17.57 -28.85 -0.02
C GLN A 193 -16.04 -28.64 -0.11
N LEU A 194 -15.41 -28.22 0.99
CA LEU A 194 -13.95 -28.07 1.07
C LEU A 194 -13.22 -29.42 0.91
N LEU A 195 -13.69 -30.47 1.57
CA LEU A 195 -13.14 -31.83 1.43
C LEU A 195 -13.27 -32.36 0.01
N ARG A 196 -14.38 -32.08 -0.71
CA ARG A 196 -14.53 -32.41 -2.14
C ARG A 196 -13.41 -31.78 -2.98
N ALA A 197 -13.11 -30.50 -2.76
CA ALA A 197 -12.03 -29.80 -3.47
C ALA A 197 -10.65 -30.41 -3.20
N VAL A 198 -10.33 -30.66 -1.92
CA VAL A 198 -9.00 -31.14 -1.51
C VAL A 198 -8.80 -32.60 -1.93
N SER A 199 -9.84 -33.45 -1.81
CA SER A 199 -9.79 -34.83 -2.32
C SER A 199 -9.52 -34.84 -3.82
N PHE A 200 -10.21 -34.00 -4.60
CA PHE A 200 -9.98 -33.87 -6.04
C PHE A 200 -8.53 -33.44 -6.36
N LEU A 201 -8.00 -32.44 -5.67
CA LEU A 201 -6.62 -31.99 -5.87
C LEU A 201 -5.63 -33.12 -5.60
N HIS A 202 -5.76 -33.80 -4.46
CA HIS A 202 -4.88 -34.91 -4.09
C HIS A 202 -4.99 -36.08 -5.09
N ASP A 203 -6.19 -36.33 -5.62
CA ASP A 203 -6.44 -37.31 -6.67
C ASP A 203 -5.88 -36.90 -8.03
N GLU A 204 -5.64 -35.63 -8.32
CA GLU A 204 -4.90 -35.20 -9.52
C GLU A 204 -3.37 -35.13 -9.27
N GLY A 205 -2.95 -35.50 -8.05
CA GLY A 205 -1.56 -35.39 -7.59
C GLY A 205 -1.16 -33.96 -7.25
N ILE A 206 -2.11 -33.04 -7.06
CA ILE A 206 -1.83 -31.64 -6.76
C ILE A 206 -1.95 -31.43 -5.25
N VAL A 207 -0.96 -30.75 -4.64
CA VAL A 207 -1.04 -30.28 -3.25
C VAL A 207 -1.16 -28.76 -3.22
N HIS A 208 -1.96 -28.24 -2.30
CA HIS A 208 -2.27 -26.81 -2.23
C HIS A 208 -1.25 -26.03 -1.39
N ARG A 209 -0.83 -26.58 -0.23
CA ARG A 209 0.19 -26.04 0.71
C ARG A 209 -0.15 -24.73 1.42
N ARG A 210 -1.17 -23.99 0.97
CA ARG A 210 -1.60 -22.72 1.57
C ARG A 210 -3.09 -22.70 1.91
N LEU A 211 -3.62 -23.80 2.45
CA LEU A 211 -5.02 -23.86 2.92
C LEU A 211 -5.16 -23.10 4.24
N ARG A 212 -6.04 -22.10 4.27
CA ARG A 212 -6.40 -21.25 5.41
C ARG A 212 -7.72 -20.55 5.13
N ALA A 213 -8.43 -20.05 6.15
CA ALA A 213 -9.76 -19.47 5.99
C ALA A 213 -9.82 -18.28 5.01
N GLU A 214 -8.73 -17.52 4.87
CA GLU A 214 -8.61 -16.40 3.94
C GLU A 214 -8.60 -16.84 2.47
N ASN A 215 -8.17 -18.08 2.21
CA ASN A 215 -8.09 -18.66 0.87
C ASN A 215 -9.31 -19.51 0.51
N ILE A 216 -10.31 -19.57 1.39
CA ILE A 216 -11.60 -20.23 1.14
C ILE A 216 -12.61 -19.13 0.83
N LEU A 217 -13.03 -19.00 -0.43
CA LEU A 217 -14.00 -18.01 -0.86
C LEU A 217 -15.41 -18.58 -0.89
N LEU A 218 -16.40 -17.71 -0.72
CA LEU A 218 -17.81 -18.07 -0.69
C LEU A 218 -18.56 -17.33 -1.80
N THR A 219 -19.50 -18.01 -2.45
CA THR A 219 -20.53 -17.32 -3.24
C THR A 219 -21.65 -16.86 -2.32
N VAL A 220 -22.45 -15.87 -2.75
CA VAL A 220 -23.60 -15.36 -1.98
C VAL A 220 -24.63 -16.44 -1.62
N ASN A 221 -24.65 -17.55 -2.37
CA ASN A 221 -25.57 -18.68 -2.19
C ASN A 221 -24.96 -19.82 -1.35
N GLY A 222 -23.73 -19.67 -0.84
CA GLY A 222 -23.07 -20.65 0.04
C GLY A 222 -22.27 -21.75 -0.67
N ALA A 223 -21.85 -21.54 -1.93
CA ALA A 223 -20.86 -22.43 -2.56
C ALA A 223 -19.44 -22.07 -2.10
N VAL A 224 -18.65 -23.07 -1.73
CA VAL A 224 -17.26 -22.94 -1.29
C VAL A 224 -16.31 -23.06 -2.48
N LYS A 225 -15.34 -22.15 -2.58
CA LYS A 225 -14.34 -22.09 -3.65
C LYS A 225 -12.92 -21.96 -3.06
N VAL A 226 -12.09 -22.99 -3.23
CA VAL A 226 -10.66 -22.92 -2.87
C VAL A 226 -9.93 -22.01 -3.85
N ALA A 227 -9.17 -21.05 -3.33
CA ALA A 227 -8.42 -20.06 -4.08
C ALA A 227 -6.91 -20.09 -3.74
N HIS A 228 -6.12 -19.33 -4.49
CA HIS A 228 -4.70 -19.05 -4.20
C HIS A 228 -3.72 -20.22 -4.46
N PHE A 229 -3.65 -20.67 -5.72
CA PHE A 229 -2.77 -21.76 -6.18
C PHE A 229 -1.29 -21.38 -6.40
N ASP A 230 -0.86 -20.20 -5.98
CA ASP A 230 0.51 -19.70 -6.20
C ASP A 230 1.59 -20.58 -5.55
N SER A 231 1.23 -21.35 -4.52
CA SER A 231 2.11 -22.29 -3.81
C SER A 231 1.82 -23.76 -4.14
N ALA A 232 0.89 -24.01 -5.06
CA ALA A 232 0.49 -25.36 -5.44
C ALA A 232 1.59 -26.06 -6.23
N GLU A 233 1.73 -27.36 -6.02
CA GLU A 233 2.75 -28.18 -6.67
C GLU A 233 2.14 -29.49 -7.19
N TRP A 234 2.66 -29.96 -8.33
CA TRP A 234 2.30 -31.27 -8.86
C TRP A 234 3.23 -32.35 -8.30
N LEU A 235 2.66 -33.29 -7.57
CA LEU A 235 3.28 -34.47 -6.99
C LEU A 235 2.75 -35.73 -7.69
N PRO A 236 3.56 -36.38 -8.54
CA PRO A 236 3.16 -37.62 -9.20
C PRO A 236 2.76 -38.71 -8.19
N LYS A 237 1.63 -39.38 -8.45
CA LYS A 237 1.04 -40.40 -7.56
C LYS A 237 2.00 -41.54 -7.18
N ASP A 238 2.96 -41.85 -8.06
CA ASP A 238 3.87 -42.99 -7.92
C ASP A 238 5.11 -42.70 -7.06
N LEU A 239 5.28 -41.45 -6.60
CA LEU A 239 6.34 -41.05 -5.69
C LEU A 239 5.70 -40.61 -4.37
N ARG A 240 6.28 -41.02 -3.24
CA ARG A 240 6.11 -40.33 -1.96
C ARG A 240 7.32 -39.42 -1.76
N PRO A 241 7.43 -38.26 -2.44
CA PRO A 241 8.54 -37.38 -2.18
C PRO A 241 8.33 -36.76 -0.81
N LEU A 242 9.12 -37.20 0.16
CA LEU A 242 9.24 -36.48 1.42
C LEU A 242 9.90 -35.14 1.12
N GLN A 243 9.24 -34.05 1.50
CA GLN A 243 9.75 -32.71 1.23
C GLN A 243 9.99 -31.95 2.54
N LYS A 244 11.02 -31.10 2.53
CA LYS A 244 11.24 -30.08 3.57
C LYS A 244 10.74 -28.74 3.03
N ALA A 245 9.81 -28.13 3.72
CA ALA A 245 9.33 -26.79 3.44
C ALA A 245 9.15 -26.04 4.76
N GLN A 246 9.50 -24.75 4.79
CA GLN A 246 9.14 -23.85 5.88
C GLN A 246 7.90 -23.04 5.46
N PRO A 247 6.90 -22.90 6.35
CA PRO A 247 5.68 -22.17 6.03
C PRO A 247 5.94 -20.64 6.10
N PRO A 248 5.25 -19.82 5.29
CA PRO A 248 5.19 -18.37 5.52
C PRO A 248 4.60 -18.05 6.90
N LEU A 249 5.00 -16.92 7.51
CA LEU A 249 4.56 -16.53 8.87
C LEU A 249 3.03 -16.53 9.04
N GLU A 250 2.31 -16.03 8.05
CA GLU A 250 0.85 -15.93 8.09
C GLU A 250 0.14 -17.30 8.04
N GLN A 251 0.83 -18.35 7.60
CA GLN A 251 0.30 -19.72 7.52
C GLN A 251 0.51 -20.49 8.83
N ILE A 252 1.35 -19.99 9.75
CA ILE A 252 1.75 -20.66 10.99
C ILE A 252 0.55 -21.23 11.78
N PRO A 253 -0.57 -20.50 11.98
CA PRO A 253 -1.67 -21.02 12.78
C PRO A 253 -2.37 -22.25 12.19
N TYR A 254 -2.30 -22.42 10.86
CA TYR A 254 -2.87 -23.56 10.13
C TYR A 254 -1.83 -24.65 9.83
N THR A 255 -0.59 -24.46 10.27
CA THR A 255 0.53 -25.31 9.88
C THR A 255 0.59 -26.58 10.73
N ALA A 256 0.81 -27.72 10.06
CA ALA A 256 0.99 -29.00 10.70
C ALA A 256 2.32 -29.10 11.48
N PRO A 257 2.36 -29.84 12.59
CA PRO A 257 3.53 -29.91 13.47
C PRO A 257 4.79 -30.45 12.78
N GLU A 258 4.65 -31.32 11.79
CA GLU A 258 5.78 -31.83 11.01
C GLU A 258 6.42 -30.78 10.10
N VAL A 259 5.63 -29.84 9.58
CA VAL A 259 6.08 -28.72 8.74
C VAL A 259 6.84 -27.71 9.60
N LEU A 260 6.31 -27.36 10.78
CA LEU A 260 6.96 -26.46 11.74
C LEU A 260 8.34 -26.98 12.18
N ARG A 261 8.46 -28.30 12.35
CA ARG A 261 9.72 -28.96 12.74
C ARG A 261 10.67 -29.21 11.57
N GLY A 262 10.32 -28.78 10.36
CA GLY A 262 11.13 -28.96 9.15
C GLY A 262 11.38 -30.43 8.80
N ARG A 263 10.48 -31.33 9.20
CA ARG A 263 10.60 -32.77 8.94
C ARG A 263 10.13 -33.09 7.53
N GLU A 264 10.77 -34.09 6.96
CA GLU A 264 10.37 -34.71 5.71
C GLU A 264 9.01 -35.39 5.88
N HIS A 265 8.01 -34.96 5.11
CA HIS A 265 6.63 -35.45 5.23
C HIS A 265 5.91 -35.47 3.87
N ASP A 266 4.76 -36.14 3.83
CA ASP A 266 3.82 -36.06 2.71
C ASP A 266 2.98 -34.77 2.83
N PRO A 267 3.14 -33.79 1.92
CA PRO A 267 2.44 -32.51 2.02
C PRO A 267 0.91 -32.63 1.89
N ARG A 268 0.38 -33.75 1.36
CA ARG A 268 -1.07 -34.02 1.37
C ARG A 268 -1.60 -34.14 2.79
N ALA A 269 -0.84 -34.75 3.68
CA ALA A 269 -1.24 -34.85 5.09
C ALA A 269 -1.31 -33.46 5.73
N SER A 270 -0.43 -32.54 5.36
CA SER A 270 -0.45 -31.17 5.89
C SER A 270 -1.62 -30.34 5.37
N ASP A 271 -2.06 -30.56 4.12
CA ASP A 271 -3.31 -29.99 3.62
C ASP A 271 -4.52 -30.49 4.44
N VAL A 272 -4.58 -31.79 4.74
CA VAL A 272 -5.65 -32.37 5.57
C VAL A 272 -5.67 -31.75 6.97
N TRP A 273 -4.50 -31.57 7.59
CA TRP A 273 -4.37 -30.91 8.89
C TRP A 273 -4.98 -29.51 8.87
N ALA A 274 -4.62 -28.69 7.86
CA ALA A 274 -5.13 -27.33 7.72
C ALA A 274 -6.66 -27.32 7.57
N VAL A 275 -7.23 -28.26 6.81
CA VAL A 275 -8.70 -28.39 6.64
C VAL A 275 -9.39 -28.74 7.96
N GLY A 276 -8.79 -29.60 8.79
CA GLY A 276 -9.30 -29.89 10.14
C GLY A 276 -9.32 -28.66 11.05
N LEU A 277 -8.28 -27.82 10.98
CA LEU A 277 -8.22 -26.56 11.74
C LEU A 277 -9.23 -25.53 11.24
N ILE A 278 -9.44 -25.43 9.92
CA ILE A 278 -10.47 -24.55 9.34
C ILE A 278 -11.85 -24.93 9.86
N TYR A 279 -12.16 -26.23 9.93
CA TYR A 279 -13.44 -26.69 10.50
C TYR A 279 -13.59 -26.36 11.97
N ALA A 280 -12.56 -26.62 12.79
CA ALA A 280 -12.59 -26.24 14.20
C ALA A 280 -12.81 -24.73 14.36
N PHE A 281 -12.17 -23.92 13.53
CA PHE A 281 -12.36 -22.47 13.52
C PHE A 281 -13.80 -22.07 13.18
N MET A 282 -14.44 -22.74 12.20
CA MET A 282 -15.85 -22.52 11.87
C MET A 282 -16.79 -22.80 13.05
N ARG A 283 -16.54 -23.89 13.78
CA ARG A 283 -17.38 -24.34 14.91
C ARG A 283 -17.18 -23.53 16.18
N LEU A 284 -15.95 -23.09 16.44
CA LEU A 284 -15.57 -22.42 17.69
C LEU A 284 -15.58 -20.90 17.58
N GLY A 285 -15.34 -20.36 16.39
CA GLY A 285 -15.12 -18.94 16.17
C GLY A 285 -13.73 -18.44 16.55
N MET A 286 -12.85 -19.36 16.94
CA MET A 286 -11.45 -19.12 17.22
C MET A 286 -10.63 -20.36 16.86
N LEU A 287 -9.33 -20.17 16.59
CA LEU A 287 -8.41 -21.29 16.34
C LEU A 287 -8.16 -22.08 17.63
N LEU A 288 -7.96 -23.40 17.51
CA LEU A 288 -7.69 -24.29 18.64
C LEU A 288 -6.42 -23.90 19.42
N TRP A 289 -5.40 -23.46 18.69
CA TRP A 289 -4.10 -23.01 19.19
C TRP A 289 -3.50 -21.99 18.22
N LYS A 290 -2.52 -21.22 18.69
CA LYS A 290 -1.80 -20.24 17.86
C LYS A 290 -0.76 -20.92 16.98
N VAL A 291 -0.16 -22.00 17.48
CA VAL A 291 0.87 -22.78 16.78
C VAL A 291 0.85 -24.22 17.28
N ALA A 292 0.99 -25.18 16.36
CA ALA A 292 1.07 -26.61 16.68
C ALA A 292 2.49 -26.99 17.15
N GLY A 293 2.99 -26.28 18.17
CA GLY A 293 4.35 -26.36 18.68
C GLY A 293 4.42 -26.56 20.19
N ASP A 294 5.63 -26.82 20.70
CA ASP A 294 5.83 -27.16 22.11
C ASP A 294 5.59 -25.96 23.05
N GLU A 295 5.60 -24.75 22.48
CA GLU A 295 5.35 -23.46 23.11
C GLU A 295 3.85 -23.15 23.38
N ASP A 296 2.91 -23.80 22.69
CA ASP A 296 1.48 -23.51 22.82
C ASP A 296 0.80 -24.43 23.85
N ARG A 297 0.28 -23.83 24.93
CA ARG A 297 -0.37 -24.56 26.02
C ARG A 297 -1.59 -25.35 25.57
N ASN A 298 -2.39 -24.82 24.64
CA ASN A 298 -3.60 -25.50 24.16
C ASN A 298 -3.22 -26.70 23.29
N TYR A 299 -2.18 -26.57 22.47
CA TYR A 299 -1.67 -27.70 21.69
C TYR A 299 -1.05 -28.78 22.60
N GLN A 300 -0.30 -28.40 23.64
CA GLN A 300 0.20 -29.34 24.63
C GLN A 300 -0.93 -30.03 25.41
N TRP A 301 -2.00 -29.30 25.73
CA TRP A 301 -3.20 -29.87 26.35
C TRP A 301 -3.89 -30.87 25.42
N TYR A 302 -4.03 -30.53 24.14
CA TYR A 302 -4.54 -31.44 23.10
C TYR A 302 -3.73 -32.73 23.01
N LEU A 303 -2.38 -32.64 22.97
CA LEU A 303 -1.53 -33.83 22.89
C LEU A 303 -1.69 -34.77 24.09
N ARG A 304 -1.94 -34.22 25.29
CA ARG A 304 -2.11 -35.02 26.51
C ARG A 304 -3.47 -35.69 26.60
N THR A 305 -4.52 -34.97 26.19
CA THR A 305 -5.91 -35.38 26.44
C THR A 305 -6.59 -36.06 25.26
N ARG A 306 -6.06 -35.94 24.03
CA ARG A 306 -6.66 -36.55 22.84
C ARG A 306 -6.74 -38.08 22.87
N GLU A 307 -5.93 -38.73 23.71
CA GLU A 307 -5.93 -40.19 23.88
C GLU A 307 -6.69 -40.63 25.15
N ASP A 308 -7.15 -39.68 25.97
CA ASP A 308 -7.93 -39.95 27.18
C ASP A 308 -9.39 -40.29 26.81
N VAL A 309 -10.07 -41.02 27.69
CA VAL A 309 -11.49 -41.39 27.52
C VAL A 309 -12.40 -40.16 27.46
N GLU A 310 -12.02 -39.09 28.16
CA GLU A 310 -12.77 -37.82 28.17
C GLU A 310 -12.44 -36.93 26.95
N GLY A 311 -11.39 -37.25 26.19
CA GLY A 311 -10.96 -36.48 25.03
C GLY A 311 -10.47 -35.05 25.34
N PHE A 312 -10.13 -34.31 24.29
CA PHE A 312 -9.83 -32.89 24.37
C PHE A 312 -11.14 -32.09 24.37
N THR A 313 -11.48 -31.52 25.54
CA THR A 313 -12.77 -30.87 25.83
C THR A 313 -13.31 -29.97 24.71
N THR A 314 -12.46 -29.15 24.10
CA THR A 314 -12.87 -28.21 23.04
C THR A 314 -13.36 -28.90 21.75
N ILE A 315 -12.83 -30.08 21.40
CA ILE A 315 -13.34 -30.87 20.27
C ILE A 315 -14.59 -31.65 20.69
N GLU A 316 -14.62 -32.19 21.90
CA GLU A 316 -15.80 -32.91 22.42
C GLU A 316 -17.06 -32.03 22.48
N GLU A 317 -16.90 -30.72 22.68
CA GLU A 317 -17.98 -29.74 22.61
C GLU A 317 -18.70 -29.69 21.24
N PHE A 318 -18.16 -30.33 20.19
CA PHE A 318 -18.87 -30.48 18.92
C PHE A 318 -20.12 -31.37 19.04
N GLY A 319 -20.18 -32.23 20.06
CA GLY A 319 -21.37 -33.00 20.46
C GLY A 319 -21.76 -34.16 19.55
N ASN A 320 -20.98 -34.44 18.51
CA ASN A 320 -21.19 -35.57 17.60
C ASN A 320 -19.92 -36.42 17.58
N GLU A 321 -19.98 -37.63 18.15
CA GLU A 321 -18.84 -38.54 18.29
C GLU A 321 -18.20 -38.87 16.92
N ARG A 322 -19.01 -39.11 15.88
CA ARG A 322 -18.51 -39.39 14.52
C ARG A 322 -17.77 -38.17 13.94
N CYS A 323 -18.24 -36.96 14.26
CA CYS A 323 -17.56 -35.71 13.90
C CYS A 323 -16.23 -35.59 14.64
N CYS A 324 -16.23 -35.72 15.97
CA CYS A 324 -15.02 -35.65 16.79
C CYS A 324 -13.95 -36.63 16.30
N ASN A 325 -14.33 -37.88 16.01
CA ASN A 325 -13.43 -38.92 15.53
C ASN A 325 -12.74 -38.55 14.20
N VAL A 326 -13.47 -37.99 13.24
CA VAL A 326 -12.89 -37.52 11.97
C VAL A 326 -11.93 -36.35 12.22
N ILE A 327 -12.29 -35.40 13.08
CA ILE A 327 -11.41 -34.27 13.40
C ILE A 327 -10.15 -34.71 14.15
N TYR A 328 -10.23 -35.66 15.08
CA TYR A 328 -9.04 -36.25 15.70
C TYR A 328 -8.14 -36.98 14.70
N ALA A 329 -8.74 -37.68 13.73
CA ALA A 329 -8.00 -38.38 12.69
C ALA A 329 -7.31 -37.41 11.71
N MET A 330 -7.92 -36.24 11.43
CA MET A 330 -7.33 -35.18 10.62
C MET A 330 -6.27 -34.37 11.37
N LEU A 331 -6.44 -34.20 12.69
CA LEU A 331 -5.50 -33.50 13.56
C LEU A 331 -4.52 -34.45 14.26
N ASP A 332 -4.25 -35.62 13.68
CA ASP A 332 -3.21 -36.49 14.21
C ASP A 332 -1.82 -35.84 14.04
N PRO A 333 -1.04 -35.66 15.12
CA PRO A 333 0.26 -35.04 15.07
C PRO A 333 1.29 -35.88 14.31
N LYS A 334 1.01 -37.16 14.04
CA LYS A 334 1.83 -38.03 13.17
C LYS A 334 1.23 -38.04 11.76
N PRO A 335 1.92 -37.46 10.75
CA PRO A 335 1.37 -37.33 9.39
C PRO A 335 1.07 -38.68 8.72
N ASP A 336 1.78 -39.74 9.09
CA ASP A 336 1.62 -41.11 8.61
C ASP A 336 0.39 -41.83 9.18
N ARG A 337 -0.17 -41.34 10.30
CA ARG A 337 -1.42 -41.83 10.89
C ARG A 337 -2.63 -40.98 10.52
N ARG A 338 -2.39 -39.83 9.90
CA ARG A 338 -3.44 -38.87 9.56
C ARG A 338 -4.29 -39.43 8.43
N VAL A 339 -5.61 -39.32 8.60
CA VAL A 339 -6.57 -39.73 7.56
C VAL A 339 -6.32 -38.95 6.27
N THR A 340 -6.57 -39.56 5.12
CA THR A 340 -6.50 -38.85 3.83
C THR A 340 -7.75 -38.01 3.59
N ALA A 341 -7.68 -37.00 2.71
CA ALA A 341 -8.86 -36.22 2.33
C ALA A 341 -9.99 -37.09 1.74
N TYR A 342 -9.61 -38.12 0.96
CA TYR A 342 -10.53 -39.10 0.41
C TYR A 342 -11.24 -39.90 1.52
N GLU A 343 -10.50 -40.45 2.48
CA GLU A 343 -11.08 -41.24 3.58
C GLU A 343 -11.96 -40.37 4.48
N ALA A 344 -11.56 -39.13 4.78
CA ALA A 344 -12.38 -38.19 5.55
C ALA A 344 -13.70 -37.88 4.84
N LEU A 345 -13.66 -37.60 3.53
CA LEU A 345 -14.84 -37.33 2.70
C LEU A 345 -15.82 -38.50 2.64
N HIS A 346 -15.33 -39.74 2.76
CA HIS A 346 -16.13 -40.97 2.73
C HIS A 346 -16.44 -41.55 4.13
N SER A 347 -16.18 -40.79 5.20
CA SER A 347 -16.59 -41.18 6.55
C SER A 347 -18.12 -41.17 6.71
N GLU A 348 -18.63 -41.94 7.68
CA GLU A 348 -20.08 -42.01 7.97
C GLU A 348 -20.68 -40.61 8.23
N TRP A 349 -20.00 -39.80 9.04
CA TRP A 349 -20.44 -38.44 9.35
C TRP A 349 -20.53 -37.56 8.09
N ILE A 350 -19.46 -37.50 7.28
CA ILE A 350 -19.47 -36.64 6.09
C ILE A 350 -20.48 -37.12 5.06
N HIS A 351 -20.70 -38.43 4.95
CA HIS A 351 -21.70 -38.98 4.04
C HIS A 351 -23.12 -38.45 4.37
N GLU A 352 -23.47 -38.39 5.66
CA GLU A 352 -24.77 -37.94 6.17
C GLU A 352 -25.01 -36.42 6.05
N ILE A 353 -23.97 -35.61 5.87
CA ILE A 353 -24.11 -34.15 5.71
C ILE A 353 -24.92 -33.82 4.45
N VAL A 354 -26.06 -33.16 4.64
CA VAL A 354 -26.82 -32.52 3.56
C VAL A 354 -26.07 -31.27 3.12
N VAL A 355 -25.81 -31.11 1.82
CA VAL A 355 -25.16 -29.92 1.25
C VAL A 355 -26.22 -29.00 0.66
N CYS A 356 -26.01 -27.69 0.78
CA CYS A 356 -26.92 -26.70 0.22
C CYS A 356 -27.04 -26.82 -1.32
N ALA A 357 -28.12 -26.28 -1.87
CA ALA A 357 -28.38 -26.31 -3.31
C ALA A 357 -27.23 -25.70 -4.15
N ALA A 358 -26.54 -24.68 -3.64
CA ALA A 358 -25.39 -24.09 -4.34
C ALA A 358 -24.19 -25.06 -4.42
N GLY A 359 -23.92 -25.81 -3.34
CA GLY A 359 -22.87 -26.83 -3.30
C GLY A 359 -23.19 -28.08 -4.12
N GLU A 360 -24.46 -28.37 -4.40
CA GLU A 360 -24.91 -29.48 -5.27
C GLU A 360 -25.14 -29.06 -6.75
N ALA A 361 -25.54 -27.81 -7.02
CA ALA A 361 -25.75 -27.33 -8.39
C ALA A 361 -24.45 -27.24 -9.19
N GLU A 362 -23.30 -27.08 -8.52
CA GLU A 362 -22.00 -27.06 -9.18
C GLU A 362 -21.46 -28.46 -9.47
N THR A 363 -21.75 -29.48 -8.63
CA THR A 363 -21.35 -30.88 -8.89
C THR A 363 -22.05 -31.46 -10.13
N CYS A 364 -23.35 -31.20 -10.32
CA CYS A 364 -24.11 -31.66 -11.48
C CYS A 364 -23.67 -31.07 -12.83
N ARG A 365 -23.11 -29.84 -12.87
CA ARG A 365 -22.60 -29.24 -14.13
C ARG A 365 -21.36 -29.95 -14.67
N SER A 366 -20.59 -30.61 -13.81
CA SER A 366 -19.40 -31.39 -14.22
C SER A 366 -19.74 -32.74 -14.84
N ALA A 367 -20.92 -33.31 -14.53
CA ALA A 367 -21.40 -34.58 -15.08
C ALA A 367 -21.95 -34.47 -16.52
N MET A 368 -22.11 -33.24 -17.06
CA MET A 368 -22.68 -32.98 -18.39
C MET A 368 -21.67 -32.76 -19.52
N PHE A 369 -20.36 -32.92 -19.29
CA PHE A 369 -19.37 -32.97 -20.37
C PHE A 369 -18.97 -34.42 -20.67
N PRO A 370 -19.32 -34.98 -21.85
CA PRO A 370 -18.96 -36.35 -22.17
C PRO A 370 -17.43 -36.52 -22.25
N LEU A 371 -16.94 -37.58 -21.61
CA LEU A 371 -15.57 -38.13 -21.60
C LEU A 371 -14.99 -38.46 -23.01
N SER A 372 -15.62 -38.02 -24.10
CA SER A 372 -15.23 -38.28 -25.49
C SER A 372 -14.19 -37.28 -26.02
N HIS A 373 -14.10 -36.06 -25.49
CA HIS A 373 -13.13 -35.06 -25.96
C HIS A 373 -11.69 -35.26 -25.43
N PHE A 374 -11.54 -35.97 -24.30
CA PHE A 374 -10.23 -36.24 -23.70
C PHE A 374 -9.41 -37.32 -24.41
N ARG A 375 -10.06 -38.19 -25.20
CA ARG A 375 -9.35 -39.25 -25.96
C ARG A 375 -8.73 -38.75 -27.27
N GLN A 376 -9.23 -37.65 -27.84
CA GLN A 376 -8.74 -37.13 -29.13
C GLN A 376 -7.48 -36.26 -28.98
N TYR A 377 -7.33 -35.57 -27.85
CA TYR A 377 -6.13 -34.78 -27.54
C TYR A 377 -4.89 -35.64 -27.23
N ARG A 378 -5.10 -36.89 -26.78
CA ARG A 378 -4.04 -37.85 -26.43
C ARG A 378 -3.23 -38.35 -27.65
N ARG A 379 -3.73 -38.19 -28.88
CA ARG A 379 -3.04 -38.68 -30.11
C ARG A 379 -2.21 -37.65 -30.86
N ARG A 380 -2.54 -36.35 -30.78
CA ARG A 380 -1.77 -35.29 -31.48
C ARG A 380 -0.81 -34.53 -30.55
N GLY A 381 -1.08 -34.49 -29.26
CA GLY A 381 -0.16 -33.91 -28.26
C GLY A 381 1.06 -34.77 -27.94
N ALA A 382 1.07 -36.07 -28.26
CA ALA A 382 2.11 -37.01 -27.81
C ALA A 382 3.54 -36.69 -28.31
N ILE A 383 3.69 -35.97 -29.42
CA ILE A 383 5.01 -35.59 -29.95
C ILE A 383 5.56 -34.35 -29.23
N VAL A 384 4.72 -33.33 -29.03
CA VAL A 384 5.08 -32.11 -28.30
C VAL A 384 5.20 -32.37 -26.79
N PHE A 385 4.35 -33.24 -26.25
CA PHE A 385 4.33 -33.67 -24.84
C PHE A 385 5.52 -34.57 -24.50
N ARG A 386 5.97 -35.45 -25.41
CA ARG A 386 7.23 -36.21 -25.22
C ARG A 386 8.46 -35.31 -25.36
N ALA A 387 8.45 -34.32 -26.25
CA ALA A 387 9.56 -33.38 -26.39
C ALA A 387 9.71 -32.48 -25.15
N LEU A 388 8.61 -31.95 -24.60
CA LEU A 388 8.61 -31.14 -23.39
C LEU A 388 8.98 -31.95 -22.13
N ILE A 389 8.51 -33.20 -22.03
CA ILE A 389 8.88 -34.10 -20.93
C ILE A 389 10.35 -34.56 -21.04
N LEU A 390 10.88 -34.83 -22.25
CA LEU A 390 12.31 -35.14 -22.41
C LEU A 390 13.19 -33.93 -22.11
N VAL A 391 12.77 -32.72 -22.50
CA VAL A 391 13.46 -31.49 -22.13
C VAL A 391 13.41 -31.29 -20.60
N LEU A 392 12.25 -31.48 -19.96
CA LEU A 392 12.12 -31.37 -18.50
C LEU A 392 12.89 -32.47 -17.73
N ILE A 393 12.90 -33.72 -18.20
CA ILE A 393 13.65 -34.82 -17.57
C ILE A 393 15.16 -34.62 -17.74
N VAL A 394 15.64 -34.23 -18.92
CA VAL A 394 17.07 -33.94 -19.17
C VAL A 394 17.52 -32.70 -18.38
N TYR A 395 16.64 -31.72 -18.19
CA TYR A 395 16.92 -30.50 -17.44
C TYR A 395 16.90 -30.75 -15.91
N CYS A 396 15.94 -31.55 -15.42
CA CYS A 396 15.89 -32.00 -14.03
C CYS A 396 17.10 -32.88 -13.69
N CYS A 397 17.48 -33.84 -14.56
CA CYS A 397 18.67 -34.66 -14.33
C CYS A 397 19.97 -33.84 -14.33
N LYS A 398 20.09 -32.77 -15.13
CA LYS A 398 21.24 -31.84 -15.07
C LYS A 398 21.28 -30.98 -13.81
N ALA A 399 20.12 -30.62 -13.25
CA ALA A 399 20.01 -29.85 -12.01
C ALA A 399 20.31 -30.71 -10.77
N THR A 400 19.88 -31.99 -10.75
CA THR A 400 20.15 -32.91 -9.64
C THR A 400 21.60 -33.41 -9.60
N LEU A 401 22.30 -33.42 -10.73
CA LEU A 401 23.72 -33.82 -10.80
C LEU A 401 24.71 -32.74 -10.35
N ARG A 402 24.29 -31.48 -10.16
CA ARG A 402 25.17 -30.37 -9.72
C ARG A 402 25.26 -30.18 -8.20
N THR A 403 24.48 -30.90 -7.39
CA THR A 403 24.36 -30.67 -5.93
C THR A 403 24.75 -31.85 -5.04
N ARG A 404 25.48 -32.86 -5.53
CA ARG A 404 26.06 -33.91 -4.66
C ARG A 404 27.58 -33.91 -4.70
N GLN A 405 28.20 -33.21 -3.75
CA GLN A 405 29.54 -33.54 -3.28
C GLN A 405 29.46 -34.85 -2.47
N PHE A 406 30.19 -35.88 -2.90
CA PHE A 406 30.64 -36.98 -2.06
C PHE A 406 32.11 -37.27 -2.42
N HIS A 407 32.93 -37.52 -1.42
CA HIS A 407 34.32 -37.98 -1.47
C HIS A 407 34.40 -39.31 -0.69
N PRO A 408 35.38 -40.21 -0.92
CA PRO A 408 35.67 -40.95 -2.14
C PRO A 408 35.56 -42.48 -1.92
N VAL A 409 35.35 -43.26 -2.97
CA VAL A 409 35.83 -44.65 -3.03
C VAL A 409 36.55 -44.82 -4.36
N GLU A 410 37.86 -45.04 -4.25
CA GLU A 410 38.77 -45.38 -5.33
C GLU A 410 38.46 -46.79 -5.84
N GLN A 411 38.05 -46.89 -7.10
CA GLN A 411 38.45 -47.90 -8.11
C GLN A 411 37.52 -47.72 -9.32
N ASP A 412 38.05 -47.95 -10.53
CA ASP A 412 37.36 -47.91 -11.84
C ASP A 412 37.40 -46.62 -12.69
N ALA A 413 38.24 -45.64 -12.36
CA ALA A 413 38.46 -44.45 -13.21
C ALA A 413 39.57 -44.59 -14.27
N GLN A 414 39.92 -45.81 -14.71
CA GLN A 414 40.94 -46.04 -15.76
C GLN A 414 40.40 -46.57 -17.09
N THR A 415 39.10 -46.86 -17.20
CA THR A 415 38.56 -47.54 -18.39
C THR A 415 37.87 -46.59 -19.39
N ILE A 416 37.54 -45.36 -19.00
CA ILE A 416 36.71 -44.46 -19.83
C ILE A 416 37.52 -43.36 -20.54
N GLN A 417 38.71 -43.01 -20.03
CA GLN A 417 39.58 -41.95 -20.61
C GLN A 417 40.28 -42.36 -21.92
N LYS A 418 39.96 -43.53 -22.48
CA LYS A 418 40.65 -44.08 -23.66
C LYS A 418 39.82 -44.14 -24.94
N ARG A 419 38.62 -43.55 -24.98
CA ARG A 419 37.70 -43.80 -26.10
C ARG A 419 37.14 -42.63 -26.89
N LEU A 420 37.32 -41.37 -26.50
CA LEU A 420 36.71 -40.27 -27.26
C LEU A 420 37.60 -39.04 -27.31
N GLU A 421 38.57 -39.06 -28.23
CA GLU A 421 38.81 -38.01 -29.24
C GLU A 421 39.63 -38.68 -30.37
N PRO A 422 39.34 -38.39 -31.66
CA PRO A 422 39.99 -37.23 -32.26
C PRO A 422 39.29 -36.51 -33.44
N SER A 423 39.87 -35.33 -33.75
CA SER A 423 39.95 -34.60 -35.05
C SER A 423 38.83 -33.57 -35.31
N LEU A 424 39.06 -32.29 -35.65
CA LEU A 424 40.10 -31.56 -36.42
C LEU A 424 40.17 -30.09 -35.88
N ALA A 425 41.31 -29.51 -35.49
CA ALA A 425 42.39 -28.87 -36.26
C ALA A 425 42.15 -27.41 -36.76
N ILE A 426 42.69 -26.42 -36.00
CA ILE A 426 43.64 -25.31 -36.37
C ILE A 426 43.15 -24.19 -37.35
N PRO A 427 43.62 -22.90 -37.32
CA PRO A 427 44.79 -22.29 -36.63
C PRO A 427 44.60 -20.95 -35.87
N GLU A 428 45.58 -20.67 -35.00
CA GLU A 428 45.97 -19.36 -34.48
C GLU A 428 46.72 -18.49 -35.51
N THR A 429 46.72 -17.16 -35.34
CA THR A 429 47.94 -16.31 -35.43
C THR A 429 47.73 -14.89 -34.83
N ALA A 430 48.39 -14.62 -33.69
CA ALA A 430 49.25 -13.47 -33.28
C ALA A 430 48.85 -11.97 -33.51
N PRO A 431 49.53 -10.97 -32.86
CA PRO A 431 49.93 -10.83 -31.45
C PRO A 431 49.63 -9.42 -30.83
N LEU A 432 49.84 -9.30 -29.51
CA LEU A 432 49.77 -8.09 -28.68
C LEU A 432 50.78 -6.98 -29.06
N GLN A 433 50.39 -5.72 -28.88
CA GLN A 433 51.28 -4.55 -28.76
C GLN A 433 50.83 -3.60 -27.62
N GLN A 434 51.79 -3.24 -26.78
CA GLN A 434 51.86 -2.06 -25.88
C GLN A 434 53.25 -1.42 -26.15
N PRO A 435 53.64 -0.24 -25.59
CA PRO A 435 52.93 1.00 -25.23
C PRO A 435 53.64 2.25 -25.85
N VAL A 436 53.05 3.46 -25.77
CA VAL A 436 53.80 4.72 -26.01
C VAL A 436 53.35 5.81 -25.01
N ALA A 437 54.32 6.54 -24.46
CA ALA A 437 54.17 7.53 -23.40
C ALA A 437 54.30 8.99 -23.90
N LEU A 438 53.47 9.89 -23.30
CA LEU A 438 53.67 11.32 -22.90
C LEU A 438 54.10 12.36 -23.95
N PRO A 439 53.66 13.66 -23.88
CA PRO A 439 53.75 14.51 -22.67
C PRO A 439 52.62 15.54 -22.41
N ASP A 440 52.53 15.96 -21.14
CA ASP A 440 51.92 17.21 -20.66
C ASP A 440 53.03 18.30 -20.58
N PRO A 441 52.77 19.63 -20.68
CA PRO A 441 52.19 20.36 -19.53
C PRO A 441 51.43 21.68 -19.83
N LEU A 442 50.61 22.17 -18.87
CA LEU A 442 50.82 23.46 -18.15
C LEU A 442 49.63 23.89 -17.25
N ARG A 443 49.90 23.92 -15.93
CA ARG A 443 49.52 24.86 -14.84
C ARG A 443 48.04 25.20 -14.55
N ALA A 444 47.60 25.47 -13.31
CA ALA A 444 48.00 25.17 -11.93
C ALA A 444 46.93 25.84 -11.03
N GLY A 445 46.36 25.09 -10.08
CA GLY A 445 45.57 25.58 -8.95
C GLY A 445 45.81 24.65 -7.74
N PRO A 446 45.69 25.12 -6.49
CA PRO A 446 46.29 24.46 -5.32
C PRO A 446 45.60 23.13 -4.96
N PRO A 447 46.32 22.14 -4.40
CA PRO A 447 45.78 20.81 -4.14
C PRO A 447 44.92 20.77 -2.86
N VAL A 448 43.73 20.20 -3.01
CA VAL A 448 42.92 19.61 -1.93
C VAL A 448 43.64 18.32 -1.46
N PRO A 449 43.69 17.99 -0.16
CA PRO A 449 44.35 16.77 0.32
C PRO A 449 43.74 15.51 -0.32
N PRO A 450 44.56 14.48 -0.66
CA PRO A 450 44.07 13.32 -1.37
C PRO A 450 43.16 12.46 -0.49
N VAL A 451 41.95 12.21 -0.99
CA VAL A 451 41.12 11.08 -0.56
C VAL A 451 41.91 9.80 -0.87
N PRO A 452 42.07 8.86 0.08
CA PRO A 452 42.81 7.63 -0.17
C PRO A 452 42.16 6.83 -1.32
N PRO A 453 42.96 6.15 -2.17
CA PRO A 453 42.41 5.40 -3.28
C PRO A 453 41.52 4.28 -2.75
N VAL A 454 40.26 4.29 -3.18
CA VAL A 454 39.35 3.16 -3.04
C VAL A 454 39.98 1.99 -3.80
N GLN A 455 40.47 1.01 -3.05
CA GLN A 455 40.95 -0.25 -3.63
C GLN A 455 39.79 -0.89 -4.41
N PRO A 456 40.03 -1.49 -5.59
CA PRO A 456 39.02 -2.28 -6.26
C PRO A 456 38.69 -3.46 -5.34
N GLN A 457 37.55 -3.40 -4.67
CA GLN A 457 37.08 -4.50 -3.86
C GLN A 457 36.72 -5.65 -4.80
N THR A 458 37.42 -6.77 -4.63
CA THR A 458 37.04 -8.09 -5.15
C THR A 458 35.57 -8.37 -4.84
N PRO A 459 34.82 -9.04 -5.75
CA PRO A 459 33.40 -9.31 -5.54
C PRO A 459 33.20 -10.15 -4.27
N GLN A 460 32.59 -9.55 -3.24
CA GLN A 460 32.37 -10.18 -1.95
C GLN A 460 31.21 -11.17 -2.05
N THR A 461 31.55 -12.45 -1.99
CA THR A 461 30.64 -13.58 -1.77
C THR A 461 30.55 -13.90 -0.28
N ALA A 462 29.84 -13.08 0.51
CA ALA A 462 29.27 -13.39 1.84
C ALA A 462 28.49 -12.14 2.36
N PRO A 463 27.36 -12.28 3.08
CA PRO A 463 26.78 -11.15 3.80
C PRO A 463 27.80 -10.64 4.82
N ASP A 464 28.07 -9.34 4.84
CA ASP A 464 29.02 -8.74 5.78
C ASP A 464 28.42 -8.76 7.20
N ASN A 465 28.59 -9.89 7.90
CA ASN A 465 27.98 -10.17 9.21
C ASN A 465 28.31 -9.10 10.26
N HIS A 466 29.46 -8.44 10.14
CA HIS A 466 29.88 -7.37 11.05
C HIS A 466 28.93 -6.17 11.02
N ASN A 467 28.41 -5.81 9.85
CA ASN A 467 27.48 -4.70 9.69
C ASN A 467 26.11 -5.02 10.31
N LEU A 468 25.65 -6.27 10.15
CA LEU A 468 24.40 -6.74 10.76
C LEU A 468 24.47 -6.76 12.29
N THR A 469 25.57 -7.25 12.88
CA THR A 469 25.79 -7.23 14.34
C THR A 469 25.69 -5.82 14.90
N HIS A 470 26.37 -4.85 14.28
CA HIS A 470 26.33 -3.45 14.70
C HIS A 470 24.90 -2.86 14.62
N HIS A 471 24.16 -3.13 13.54
CA HIS A 471 22.79 -2.66 13.41
C HIS A 471 21.84 -3.29 14.43
N LEU A 472 22.01 -4.58 14.75
CA LEU A 472 21.25 -5.25 15.81
C LEU A 472 21.56 -4.67 17.20
N ALA A 473 22.82 -4.36 17.50
CA ALA A 473 23.21 -3.72 18.75
C ALA A 473 22.51 -2.36 18.91
N ASN A 474 22.51 -1.54 17.85
CA ASN A 474 21.83 -0.24 17.84
C ASN A 474 20.32 -0.38 18.01
N LEU A 475 19.70 -1.38 17.36
CA LEU A 475 18.28 -1.65 17.53
C LEU A 475 17.93 -2.00 18.98
N PHE A 476 18.70 -2.88 19.62
CA PHE A 476 18.45 -3.29 21.00
C PHE A 476 18.71 -2.16 22.00
N ALA A 477 19.70 -1.30 21.74
CA ALA A 477 19.96 -0.11 22.53
C ALA A 477 18.85 0.95 22.41
N ALA A 478 18.13 0.99 21.29
CA ALA A 478 17.01 1.89 21.06
C ALA A 478 15.70 1.41 21.72
N LEU A 479 15.63 0.17 22.21
CA LEU A 479 14.43 -0.37 22.84
C LEU A 479 14.24 0.26 24.24
N PRO A 480 13.08 0.87 24.53
CA PRO A 480 12.80 1.40 25.86
C PRO A 480 12.59 0.28 26.87
N ASP A 481 12.81 0.58 28.16
CA ASP A 481 12.40 -0.31 29.25
C ASP A 481 10.86 -0.51 29.29
N GLU A 482 10.38 -1.51 30.02
CA GLU A 482 8.95 -1.87 30.05
C GLU A 482 8.03 -0.71 30.47
N SER A 483 8.47 0.13 31.41
CA SER A 483 7.68 1.26 31.93
C SER A 483 7.54 2.35 30.86
N HIS A 484 8.65 2.70 30.20
CA HIS A 484 8.66 3.64 29.09
C HIS A 484 7.91 3.07 27.88
N ALA A 485 8.07 1.79 27.55
CA ALA A 485 7.38 1.12 26.46
C ALA A 485 5.84 1.16 26.65
N HIS A 486 5.37 0.87 27.86
CA HIS A 486 3.95 0.98 28.21
C HIS A 486 3.44 2.43 28.08
N THR A 487 4.24 3.40 28.53
CA THR A 487 3.90 4.82 28.41
C THR A 487 3.75 5.23 26.95
N LEU A 488 4.70 4.86 26.07
CA LEU A 488 4.70 5.21 24.65
C LEU A 488 3.56 4.56 23.86
N THR A 489 3.09 3.39 24.30
CA THR A 489 2.00 2.64 23.63
C THR A 489 0.63 2.85 24.27
N SER A 490 0.55 3.54 25.41
CA SER A 490 -0.69 3.90 26.09
C SER A 490 -1.62 4.75 25.21
N PRO A 491 -2.96 4.70 25.42
CA PRO A 491 -3.89 5.57 24.70
C PRO A 491 -3.57 7.06 24.87
N LEU A 492 -3.73 7.84 23.80
CA LEU A 492 -3.55 9.30 23.82
C LEU A 492 -4.81 9.96 24.39
N THR A 493 -4.77 10.36 25.67
CA THR A 493 -5.92 10.98 26.36
C THR A 493 -5.88 12.50 26.40
N ALA A 494 -4.70 13.10 26.24
CA ALA A 494 -4.53 14.55 26.22
C ALA A 494 -5.18 15.19 24.98
N THR A 495 -5.38 16.52 25.03
CA THR A 495 -5.91 17.34 23.94
C THR A 495 -5.07 18.60 23.72
N GLY A 496 -5.21 19.29 22.58
CA GLY A 496 -4.54 20.56 22.30
C GLY A 496 -3.01 20.50 22.38
N GLU A 497 -2.39 21.47 23.06
CA GLU A 497 -0.94 21.61 23.13
C GLU A 497 -0.23 20.39 23.76
N GLU A 498 -0.81 19.84 24.83
CA GLU A 498 -0.25 18.67 25.52
C GLU A 498 -0.25 17.44 24.62
N ARG A 499 -1.33 17.25 23.85
CA ARG A 499 -1.44 16.16 22.89
C ARG A 499 -0.40 16.26 21.78
N LEU A 500 -0.24 17.44 21.18
CA LEU A 500 0.79 17.64 20.15
C LEU A 500 2.20 17.39 20.70
N ARG A 501 2.47 17.83 21.93
CA ARG A 501 3.76 17.57 22.59
C ARG A 501 3.99 16.08 22.80
N ASP A 502 3.02 15.35 23.33
CA ASP A 502 3.09 13.90 23.54
C ASP A 502 3.28 13.15 22.22
N LEU A 503 2.55 13.54 21.17
CA LEU A 503 2.74 13.01 19.81
C LEU A 503 4.17 13.24 19.30
N GLY A 504 4.74 14.44 19.50
CA GLY A 504 6.13 14.72 19.13
C GLY A 504 7.12 13.80 19.86
N PHE A 505 6.97 13.61 21.18
CA PHE A 505 7.82 12.69 21.95
C PHE A 505 7.71 11.24 21.48
N ARG A 506 6.49 10.75 21.27
CA ARG A 506 6.27 9.36 20.82
C ARG A 506 6.74 9.14 19.40
N THR A 507 6.58 10.13 18.53
CA THR A 507 7.04 10.05 17.14
C THR A 507 8.55 10.12 17.03
N ARG A 508 9.24 10.89 17.88
CA ARG A 508 10.71 10.85 18.01
C ARG A 508 11.22 9.45 18.39
N ALA A 509 10.58 8.82 19.36
CA ALA A 509 10.90 7.45 19.76
C ALA A 509 10.62 6.45 18.62
N PHE A 510 9.52 6.64 17.90
CA PHE A 510 9.20 5.85 16.72
C PHE A 510 10.23 6.03 15.61
N ASP A 511 10.63 7.25 15.26
CA ASP A 511 11.62 7.55 14.21
C ASP A 511 12.98 6.89 14.50
N ALA A 512 13.50 7.07 15.72
CA ALA A 512 14.76 6.47 16.13
C ALA A 512 14.73 4.94 16.01
N LEU A 513 13.63 4.31 16.46
CA LEU A 513 13.47 2.87 16.38
C LEU A 513 13.25 2.38 14.95
N PHE A 514 12.46 3.11 14.17
CA PHE A 514 12.15 2.79 12.78
C PHE A 514 13.42 2.83 11.92
N ARG A 515 14.27 3.86 12.07
CA ARG A 515 15.57 3.95 11.39
C ARG A 515 16.52 2.81 11.76
N ALA A 516 16.58 2.43 13.04
CA ALA A 516 17.37 1.29 13.48
C ALA A 516 16.83 -0.03 12.90
N TRP A 517 15.50 -0.15 12.81
CA TRP A 517 14.83 -1.28 12.18
C TRP A 517 15.11 -1.34 10.67
N GLU A 518 15.08 -0.21 9.97
CA GLU A 518 15.42 -0.09 8.55
C GLU A 518 16.83 -0.53 8.23
N ALA A 519 17.81 -0.11 9.02
CA ALA A 519 19.21 -0.46 8.79
C ALA A 519 19.46 -1.99 8.78
N ILE A 520 18.56 -2.77 9.39
CA ILE A 520 18.63 -4.24 9.39
C ILE A 520 17.92 -4.84 8.17
N HIS A 521 16.80 -4.24 7.77
CA HIS A 521 15.85 -4.84 6.83
C HIS A 521 15.95 -4.27 5.42
N LEU A 522 16.26 -2.99 5.22
CA LEU A 522 16.40 -2.42 3.89
C LEU A 522 17.80 -2.69 3.36
N VAL A 523 17.87 -3.47 2.27
CA VAL A 523 19.13 -3.85 1.65
C VAL A 523 19.12 -3.42 0.19
N PRO A 524 20.06 -2.55 -0.24
CA PRO A 524 20.21 -2.23 -1.65
C PRO A 524 20.75 -3.45 -2.40
N THR A 525 20.19 -3.70 -3.57
CA THR A 525 20.67 -4.73 -4.51
C THR A 525 21.81 -4.18 -5.38
N GLU A 526 22.50 -5.08 -6.10
CA GLU A 526 23.48 -4.69 -7.14
C GLU A 526 22.86 -3.76 -8.22
N THR A 527 21.54 -3.82 -8.40
CA THR A 527 20.77 -2.97 -9.32
C THR A 527 20.23 -1.70 -8.66
N ASN A 528 20.67 -1.35 -7.44
CA ASN A 528 20.21 -0.22 -6.63
C ASN A 528 18.71 -0.23 -6.27
N GLN A 529 18.01 -1.37 -6.42
CA GLN A 529 16.66 -1.55 -5.91
C GLN A 529 16.72 -1.90 -4.42
N MET A 530 15.79 -1.37 -3.62
CA MET A 530 15.68 -1.73 -2.20
C MET A 530 14.87 -3.01 -2.01
N LEU A 531 15.46 -4.00 -1.33
CA LEU A 531 14.76 -5.20 -0.88
C LEU A 531 14.57 -5.16 0.63
N ILE A 532 13.41 -5.62 1.09
CA ILE A 532 13.16 -5.89 2.50
C ILE A 532 13.69 -7.30 2.80
N ARG A 533 14.78 -7.37 3.56
CA ARG A 533 15.40 -8.59 4.06
C ARG A 533 14.50 -9.21 5.13
N ASP A 534 13.98 -10.38 4.80
CA ASP A 534 13.30 -11.25 5.75
C ASP A 534 14.25 -12.29 6.36
N GLY A 535 13.86 -12.89 7.48
CA GLY A 535 14.56 -14.05 8.05
C GLY A 535 15.68 -13.74 9.04
N ILE A 536 15.70 -12.54 9.66
CA ILE A 536 16.67 -12.19 10.72
C ILE A 536 16.70 -13.23 11.84
N VAL A 537 15.54 -13.75 12.27
CA VAL A 537 15.45 -14.82 13.30
C VAL A 537 16.18 -16.09 12.87
N ARG A 538 16.19 -16.41 11.57
CA ARG A 538 16.96 -17.54 11.05
C ARG A 538 18.44 -17.22 11.04
N ILE A 539 18.84 -16.01 10.66
CA ILE A 539 20.24 -15.56 10.69
C ILE A 539 20.79 -15.64 12.13
N LEU A 540 20.08 -15.09 13.11
CA LEU A 540 20.46 -15.14 14.53
C LEU A 540 20.58 -16.58 15.09
N ARG A 541 19.90 -17.54 14.48
CA ARG A 541 19.93 -18.95 14.87
C ARG A 541 21.07 -19.71 14.19
N ASP A 542 21.26 -19.48 12.90
CA ASP A 542 22.21 -20.19 12.05
C ASP A 542 23.65 -19.64 12.22
N HIS A 543 23.80 -18.41 12.73
CA HIS A 543 25.06 -17.69 12.93
C HIS A 543 25.28 -17.27 14.41
N PRO A 544 25.64 -18.21 15.31
CA PRO A 544 25.83 -17.91 16.73
C PRO A 544 26.96 -16.91 17.00
N GLU A 545 27.91 -16.73 16.07
CA GLU A 545 28.95 -15.72 16.13
C GLU A 545 28.40 -14.29 16.24
N ILE A 546 27.30 -13.98 15.53
CA ILE A 546 26.63 -12.67 15.60
C ILE A 546 26.09 -12.42 17.01
N THR A 547 25.52 -13.46 17.63
CA THR A 547 24.93 -13.36 18.96
C THR A 547 26.00 -13.28 20.05
N ALA A 548 27.14 -13.95 19.85
CA ALA A 548 28.29 -13.87 20.73
C ALA A 548 28.90 -12.47 20.72
N ASP A 549 29.02 -11.82 19.56
CA ASP A 549 29.51 -10.44 19.44
C ASP A 549 28.56 -9.41 20.09
N LEU A 550 27.29 -9.77 20.29
CA LEU A 550 26.30 -8.97 21.02
C LEU A 550 26.29 -9.24 22.53
N ASP A 551 27.16 -10.11 23.04
CA ASP A 551 27.15 -10.63 24.42
C ASP A 551 25.81 -11.28 24.81
N LEU A 552 25.12 -11.91 23.85
CA LEU A 552 23.80 -12.53 24.03
C LEU A 552 23.80 -14.01 23.61
N THR A 553 22.91 -14.80 24.23
CA THR A 553 22.59 -16.12 23.68
C THR A 553 21.70 -15.98 22.44
N PRO A 554 21.68 -16.95 21.50
CA PRO A 554 20.76 -16.92 20.37
C PRO A 554 19.29 -16.76 20.77
N ALA A 555 18.87 -17.40 21.85
CA ALA A 555 17.51 -17.27 22.37
C ALA A 555 17.23 -15.84 22.87
N SER A 556 18.18 -15.24 23.61
CA SER A 556 18.06 -13.86 24.11
C SER A 556 18.03 -12.83 22.97
N ALA A 557 18.87 -13.00 21.95
CA ALA A 557 18.90 -12.13 20.77
C ALA A 557 17.61 -12.22 19.95
N ILE A 558 17.09 -13.43 19.72
CA ILE A 558 15.79 -13.63 19.05
C ILE A 558 14.66 -13.00 19.86
N HIS A 559 14.66 -13.17 21.19
CA HIS A 559 13.67 -12.56 22.06
C HIS A 559 13.71 -11.03 22.00
N ALA A 560 14.89 -10.42 22.09
CA ALA A 560 15.06 -8.98 21.97
C ALA A 560 14.57 -8.44 20.62
N TYR A 561 14.90 -9.13 19.53
CA TYR A 561 14.44 -8.79 18.18
C TYR A 561 12.91 -8.85 18.04
N GLU A 562 12.27 -9.94 18.49
CA GLU A 562 10.81 -10.09 18.41
C GLU A 562 10.07 -9.10 19.34
N THR A 563 10.62 -8.84 20.53
CA THR A 563 10.10 -7.81 21.44
C THR A 563 10.14 -6.43 20.75
N THR A 564 11.24 -6.13 20.07
CA THR A 564 11.38 -4.87 19.32
C THR A 564 10.37 -4.77 18.18
N ARG A 565 10.22 -5.84 17.38
CA ARG A 565 9.25 -5.91 16.29
C ARG A 565 7.82 -5.66 16.79
N SER A 566 7.45 -6.34 17.87
CA SER A 566 6.14 -6.21 18.50
C SER A 566 5.89 -4.80 19.00
N PHE A 567 6.87 -4.21 19.69
CA PHE A 567 6.79 -2.84 20.20
C PHE A 567 6.64 -1.82 19.07
N LEU A 568 7.49 -1.90 18.03
CA LEU A 568 7.42 -1.01 16.86
C LEU A 568 6.04 -1.09 16.18
N THR A 569 5.52 -2.31 16.01
CA THR A 569 4.19 -2.53 15.41
C THR A 569 3.07 -1.90 16.24
N GLN A 570 3.12 -2.06 17.56
CA GLN A 570 2.14 -1.48 18.48
C GLN A 570 2.20 0.05 18.49
N LEU A 571 3.41 0.62 18.53
CA LEU A 571 3.62 2.06 18.49
C LEU A 571 3.16 2.65 17.15
N ALA A 572 3.50 2.02 16.04
CA ALA A 572 3.05 2.43 14.70
C ALA A 572 1.52 2.45 14.61
N LYS A 573 0.84 1.39 15.07
CA LYS A 573 -0.63 1.33 15.08
C LYS A 573 -1.27 2.37 15.99
N ARG A 574 -0.57 2.81 17.05
CA ARG A 574 -1.07 3.86 17.94
C ARG A 574 -0.94 5.23 17.30
N LEU A 575 0.18 5.49 16.63
CA LEU A 575 0.48 6.80 16.04
C LEU A 575 -0.18 6.98 14.68
N PHE A 576 -0.03 6.01 13.77
CA PHE A 576 -0.30 6.12 12.33
C PHE A 576 -1.16 4.97 11.75
N PRO A 577 -2.35 4.65 12.29
CA PRO A 577 -3.15 3.52 11.82
C PRO A 577 -3.77 3.69 10.42
N TRP A 578 -3.86 4.90 9.88
CA TRP A 578 -4.64 5.18 8.66
C TRP A 578 -3.96 4.79 7.34
N THR A 579 -2.65 4.53 7.34
CA THR A 579 -1.89 4.12 6.15
C THR A 579 -1.96 2.60 5.90
N THR A 580 -2.35 1.84 6.94
CA THR A 580 -2.30 0.37 6.98
C THR A 580 -3.26 -0.40 6.04
N PRO A 581 -4.42 0.12 5.61
CA PRO A 581 -5.28 -0.61 4.66
C PRO A 581 -4.68 -0.70 3.26
N TYR A 582 -3.87 0.28 2.86
CA TYR A 582 -3.27 0.37 1.53
C TYR A 582 -1.85 -0.18 1.50
N SER A 583 -1.09 -0.04 2.60
CA SER A 583 0.26 -0.60 2.74
C SER A 583 0.33 -1.57 3.91
N ALA A 584 0.93 -2.75 3.70
CA ALA A 584 0.99 -3.81 4.72
C ALA A 584 1.60 -3.34 6.05
N ASP A 585 2.62 -2.49 5.97
CA ASP A 585 3.23 -1.77 7.07
C ASP A 585 3.99 -0.53 6.58
N HIS A 586 4.48 0.28 7.53
CA HIS A 586 5.25 1.50 7.25
C HIS A 586 6.58 1.23 6.55
N MET A 587 7.20 0.05 6.75
CA MET A 587 8.42 -0.35 6.06
C MET A 587 8.16 -0.53 4.56
N THR A 588 7.07 -1.23 4.24
CA THR A 588 6.62 -1.47 2.88
C THR A 588 6.25 -0.16 2.19
N LEU A 589 5.53 0.73 2.88
CA LEU A 589 5.21 2.05 2.35
C LEU A 589 6.48 2.87 2.06
N HIS A 590 7.42 2.91 3.01
CA HIS A 590 8.64 3.68 2.81
C HIS A 590 9.52 3.12 1.68
N ALA A 591 9.68 1.80 1.61
CA ALA A 591 10.44 1.11 0.57
C ALA A 591 9.96 1.45 -0.86
N GLN A 592 8.66 1.69 -1.05
CA GLN A 592 8.09 2.05 -2.36
C GLN A 592 8.61 3.38 -2.89
N PHE A 593 9.00 4.31 -2.03
CA PHE A 593 9.47 5.63 -2.48
C PHE A 593 10.89 5.61 -3.03
N HIS A 594 11.69 4.58 -2.76
CA HIS A 594 13.11 4.58 -3.13
C HIS A 594 13.34 4.86 -4.62
N ASP A 595 12.52 4.24 -5.47
CA ASP A 595 12.63 4.30 -6.93
C ASP A 595 11.61 5.28 -7.57
N GLY A 596 10.89 6.07 -6.77
CA GLY A 596 9.72 6.85 -7.20
C GLY A 596 9.99 8.06 -8.09
N GLY A 597 11.24 8.45 -8.34
CA GLY A 597 11.57 9.61 -9.21
C GLY A 597 10.96 10.95 -8.76
N ARG A 598 10.94 11.93 -9.68
CA ARG A 598 10.43 13.29 -9.47
C ARG A 598 9.07 13.48 -10.13
N GLY A 599 8.16 14.20 -9.46
CA GLY A 599 6.86 14.54 -10.06
C GLY A 599 6.11 15.65 -9.31
N ILE A 600 4.99 16.06 -9.88
CA ILE A 600 4.11 17.10 -9.35
C ILE A 600 2.83 16.46 -8.83
N VAL A 601 2.35 16.95 -7.69
CA VAL A 601 1.16 16.45 -7.00
C VAL A 601 0.15 17.58 -6.84
N PHE A 602 -1.09 17.31 -7.25
CA PHE A 602 -2.24 18.16 -6.99
C PHE A 602 -3.28 17.44 -6.13
N THR A 603 -4.12 18.21 -5.45
CA THR A 603 -5.44 17.77 -5.00
C THR A 603 -6.52 18.39 -5.87
N ALA A 604 -7.63 17.68 -6.08
CA ALA A 604 -8.69 18.15 -6.95
C ALA A 604 -10.09 17.78 -6.46
N GLY A 605 -11.00 18.74 -6.55
CA GLY A 605 -12.44 18.50 -6.68
C GLY A 605 -12.99 19.14 -7.95
N ASN A 606 -14.26 18.86 -8.27
CA ASN A 606 -14.93 19.33 -9.49
C ASN A 606 -14.81 20.85 -9.71
N ASP A 607 -15.04 21.65 -8.66
CA ASP A 607 -14.94 23.11 -8.71
C ASP A 607 -13.50 23.61 -8.96
N GLN A 608 -12.49 22.75 -8.74
CA GLN A 608 -11.08 23.07 -8.91
C GLN A 608 -10.51 22.63 -10.26
N ALA A 609 -11.22 21.77 -11.00
CA ALA A 609 -10.73 21.22 -12.26
C ALA A 609 -10.38 22.28 -13.32
N PRO A 610 -11.14 23.39 -13.49
CA PRO A 610 -10.74 24.46 -14.40
C PRO A 610 -9.42 25.14 -14.00
N TYR A 611 -9.18 25.29 -12.70
CA TYR A 611 -7.92 25.85 -12.19
C TYR A 611 -6.75 24.92 -12.50
N LEU A 612 -6.91 23.62 -12.23
CA LEU A 612 -5.90 22.61 -12.54
C LEU A 612 -5.60 22.49 -14.03
N ALA A 613 -6.63 22.51 -14.88
CA ALA A 613 -6.46 22.50 -16.33
C ALA A 613 -5.64 23.71 -16.81
N THR A 614 -5.87 24.88 -16.20
CA THR A 614 -5.08 26.09 -16.46
C THR A 614 -3.63 25.90 -16.03
N SER A 615 -3.41 25.52 -14.76
CA SER A 615 -2.07 25.33 -14.19
C SER A 615 -1.28 24.30 -14.99
N ILE A 616 -1.85 23.14 -15.30
CA ILE A 616 -1.18 22.06 -16.02
C ILE A 616 -0.78 22.53 -17.43
N ARG A 617 -1.68 23.19 -18.17
CA ARG A 617 -1.34 23.68 -19.52
C ARG A 617 -0.25 24.75 -19.48
N ALA A 618 -0.29 25.68 -18.53
CA ALA A 618 0.73 26.70 -18.36
C ALA A 618 2.09 26.09 -17.99
N LEU A 619 2.14 25.12 -17.07
CA LEU A 619 3.34 24.37 -16.74
C LEU A 619 3.97 23.71 -17.98
N ARG A 620 3.13 23.15 -18.87
CA ARG A 620 3.60 22.54 -20.13
C ARG A 620 4.09 23.59 -21.12
N ALA A 621 3.47 24.76 -21.19
CA ALA A 621 3.94 25.88 -22.01
C ALA A 621 5.33 26.38 -21.56
N HIS A 622 5.58 26.38 -20.25
CA HIS A 622 6.90 26.68 -19.66
C HIS A 622 7.94 25.55 -19.83
N GLY A 623 7.60 24.45 -20.52
CA GLY A 623 8.53 23.36 -20.82
C GLY A 623 8.64 22.29 -19.75
N CYS A 624 7.83 22.34 -18.68
CA CYS A 624 7.87 21.35 -17.62
C CYS A 624 7.50 19.95 -18.14
N THR A 625 8.38 18.96 -17.99
CA THR A 625 8.15 17.57 -18.42
C THR A 625 7.83 16.61 -17.29
N LEU A 626 7.72 17.11 -16.04
CA LEU A 626 7.47 16.26 -14.88
C LEU A 626 6.11 15.55 -14.97
N PRO A 627 6.03 14.26 -14.62
CA PRO A 627 4.75 13.55 -14.51
C PRO A 627 3.89 14.17 -13.41
N ILE A 628 2.57 14.10 -13.57
CA ILE A 628 1.59 14.71 -12.66
C ILE A 628 0.65 13.64 -12.11
N GLU A 629 0.48 13.63 -10.78
CA GLU A 629 -0.59 12.89 -10.12
C GLU A 629 -1.59 13.85 -9.47
N ILE A 630 -2.88 13.64 -9.75
CA ILE A 630 -3.98 14.39 -9.17
C ILE A 630 -4.74 13.49 -8.21
N LEU A 631 -4.74 13.80 -6.92
CA LEU A 631 -5.39 12.99 -5.89
C LEU A 631 -6.71 13.62 -5.46
N TYR A 632 -7.77 12.81 -5.39
CA TYR A 632 -9.15 13.25 -5.10
C TYR A 632 -9.82 12.31 -4.09
N LEU A 633 -10.97 12.70 -3.50
CA LEU A 633 -11.67 11.94 -2.46
C LEU A 633 -12.98 11.33 -2.97
N GLY A 634 -12.87 10.25 -3.76
CA GLY A 634 -14.02 9.54 -4.32
C GLY A 634 -14.77 10.31 -5.42
N ASP A 635 -15.77 9.66 -6.01
CA ASP A 635 -16.48 10.16 -7.19
C ASP A 635 -17.32 11.42 -6.94
N GLU A 636 -17.68 11.71 -5.69
CA GLU A 636 -18.43 12.91 -5.32
C GLU A 636 -17.53 14.16 -5.22
N ASP A 637 -16.21 13.96 -5.07
CA ASP A 637 -15.23 15.04 -5.05
C ASP A 637 -14.77 15.36 -6.47
N LEU A 638 -14.39 14.33 -7.26
CA LEU A 638 -13.98 14.46 -8.65
C LEU A 638 -14.61 13.37 -9.54
N ASP A 639 -15.54 13.77 -10.42
CA ASP A 639 -16.31 12.84 -11.23
C ASP A 639 -15.54 12.21 -12.40
N GLU A 640 -16.06 11.12 -12.97
CA GLU A 640 -15.38 10.37 -14.05
C GLU A 640 -15.16 11.22 -15.31
N GLU A 641 -16.09 12.11 -15.66
CA GLU A 641 -15.99 12.92 -16.87
C GLU A 641 -14.85 13.95 -16.75
N ILE A 642 -14.77 14.65 -15.62
CA ILE A 642 -13.71 15.61 -15.32
C ILE A 642 -12.35 14.91 -15.19
N ARG A 643 -12.30 13.70 -14.61
CA ARG A 643 -11.05 12.91 -14.57
C ARG A 643 -10.55 12.57 -15.97
N ASP A 644 -11.43 12.10 -16.85
CA ASP A 644 -11.07 11.79 -18.24
C ASP A 644 -10.56 13.05 -18.98
N GLU A 645 -11.14 14.23 -18.71
CA GLU A 645 -10.69 15.51 -19.26
C GLU A 645 -9.30 15.93 -18.74
N LEU A 646 -9.05 15.79 -17.43
CA LEU A 646 -7.76 16.10 -16.82
C LEU A 646 -6.66 15.13 -17.27
N GLU A 647 -6.95 13.82 -17.38
CA GLU A 647 -6.00 12.82 -17.86
C GLU A 647 -5.69 12.95 -19.37
N ALA A 648 -6.59 13.57 -20.13
CA ALA A 648 -6.35 13.90 -21.54
C ALA A 648 -5.37 15.07 -21.74
N LEU A 649 -5.01 15.80 -20.67
CA LEU A 649 -4.04 16.88 -20.74
C LEU A 649 -2.61 16.37 -21.05
N PRO A 650 -1.76 17.18 -21.69
CA PRO A 650 -0.43 16.75 -22.11
C PRO A 650 0.52 16.47 -20.93
N GLY A 651 1.44 15.51 -21.14
CA GLY A 651 2.57 15.26 -20.25
C GLY A 651 2.29 14.33 -19.07
N SER A 652 1.65 13.18 -19.30
CA SER A 652 1.47 12.10 -18.32
C SER A 652 0.78 12.56 -17.02
N VAL A 653 -0.50 12.92 -17.15
CA VAL A 653 -1.39 13.22 -16.02
C VAL A 653 -2.17 11.96 -15.64
N VAL A 654 -2.20 11.62 -14.35
CA VAL A 654 -2.96 10.48 -13.81
C VAL A 654 -3.76 10.91 -12.60
N THR A 655 -5.03 10.50 -12.52
CA THR A 655 -5.87 10.73 -11.34
C THR A 655 -5.85 9.52 -10.42
N ARG A 656 -5.89 9.73 -9.09
CA ARG A 656 -5.87 8.66 -8.09
C ARG A 656 -6.82 8.95 -6.93
N ASP A 657 -7.65 7.98 -6.60
CA ASP A 657 -8.60 8.09 -5.48
C ASP A 657 -7.89 7.87 -4.14
N LEU A 658 -7.82 8.93 -3.33
CA LEU A 658 -7.22 8.94 -2.01
C LEU A 658 -8.13 8.30 -0.96
N SER A 659 -9.45 8.26 -1.18
CA SER A 659 -10.43 7.73 -0.22
C SER A 659 -10.26 6.23 0.03
N ILE A 660 -9.75 5.48 -0.95
CA ILE A 660 -9.45 4.05 -0.82
C ILE A 660 -8.05 3.78 -0.25
N MET A 661 -7.23 4.82 -0.09
CA MET A 661 -5.83 4.71 0.37
C MET A 661 -5.67 5.07 1.85
N VAL A 662 -6.68 5.70 2.46
CA VAL A 662 -6.66 6.23 3.82
C VAL A 662 -7.83 5.65 4.62
N ASP A 663 -7.55 5.05 5.79
CA ASP A 663 -8.61 4.75 6.77
C ASP A 663 -8.91 5.98 7.62
N ASP A 664 -9.97 6.70 7.26
CA ASP A 664 -10.44 7.84 8.02
C ASP A 664 -11.51 7.49 9.08
N ALA A 665 -11.67 6.21 9.44
CA ALA A 665 -12.63 5.79 10.45
C ALA A 665 -12.48 6.57 11.77
N GLY A 666 -13.58 7.21 12.20
CA GLY A 666 -13.63 8.02 13.41
C GLY A 666 -13.23 9.49 13.22
N TRP A 667 -12.87 9.89 12.00
CA TRP A 667 -12.66 11.27 11.57
C TRP A 667 -13.11 11.37 10.09
N THR A 668 -12.75 12.43 9.37
CA THR A 668 -13.07 12.52 7.93
C THR A 668 -11.99 13.31 7.21
N LEU A 669 -11.39 12.70 6.19
CA LEU A 669 -10.47 13.40 5.29
C LEU A 669 -11.28 14.31 4.34
N ARG A 670 -11.02 15.62 4.36
CA ARG A 670 -11.75 16.60 3.55
C ARG A 670 -11.01 17.94 3.47
N GLY A 671 -11.26 18.70 2.40
CA GLY A 671 -10.71 20.04 2.21
C GLY A 671 -9.19 20.06 2.21
N TRP A 672 -8.58 21.10 2.80
CA TRP A 672 -7.11 21.29 2.81
C TRP A 672 -6.34 20.16 3.49
N ALA A 673 -7.01 19.36 4.32
CA ALA A 673 -6.40 18.20 4.97
C ALA A 673 -5.94 17.13 3.99
N ALA A 674 -6.43 17.11 2.75
CA ALA A 674 -6.02 16.13 1.73
C ALA A 674 -4.57 16.32 1.28
N LYS A 675 -4.01 17.55 1.33
CA LYS A 675 -2.71 17.86 0.72
C LYS A 675 -1.55 17.01 1.26
N PRO A 676 -1.35 16.85 2.59
CA PRO A 676 -0.25 16.03 3.09
C PRO A 676 -0.40 14.54 2.74
N PHE A 677 -1.64 14.05 2.69
CA PHE A 677 -1.94 12.67 2.31
C PHE A 677 -1.69 12.45 0.82
N ALA A 678 -2.05 13.42 -0.02
CA ALA A 678 -1.75 13.41 -1.45
C ALA A 678 -0.24 13.34 -1.71
N ILE A 679 0.54 14.15 -0.98
CA ILE A 679 2.01 14.11 -1.05
C ILE A 679 2.49 12.72 -0.63
N LEU A 680 2.13 12.25 0.57
CA LEU A 680 2.59 10.96 1.10
C LEU A 680 2.29 9.78 0.15
N LEU A 681 1.06 9.70 -0.36
CA LEU A 681 0.55 8.54 -1.10
C LEU A 681 0.71 8.62 -2.63
N SER A 682 1.22 9.74 -3.15
CA SER A 682 1.68 9.83 -4.54
C SER A 682 2.82 8.83 -4.84
N SER A 683 2.98 8.45 -6.11
CA SER A 683 4.03 7.48 -6.51
C SER A 683 5.45 8.07 -6.49
N PHE A 684 5.58 9.40 -6.45
CA PHE A 684 6.87 10.06 -6.55
C PHE A 684 7.73 9.87 -5.30
N ARG A 685 9.06 9.91 -5.46
CA ARG A 685 9.97 10.04 -4.33
C ARG A 685 10.09 11.51 -3.92
N GLU A 686 10.48 12.33 -4.89
CA GLU A 686 10.65 13.76 -4.79
C GLU A 686 9.40 14.41 -5.39
N ALA A 687 8.58 15.04 -4.56
CA ALA A 687 7.29 15.60 -4.94
C ALA A 687 7.28 17.12 -4.80
N ILE A 688 6.79 17.82 -5.82
CA ILE A 688 6.34 19.22 -5.72
C ILE A 688 4.81 19.19 -5.60
N PHE A 689 4.28 19.52 -4.44
CA PHE A 689 2.87 19.81 -4.29
C PHE A 689 2.58 21.22 -4.78
N ILE A 690 1.51 21.38 -5.55
CA ILE A 690 1.01 22.69 -6.00
C ILE A 690 -0.49 22.72 -5.70
N ASP A 691 -0.95 23.77 -5.00
CA ASP A 691 -2.37 23.98 -4.74
C ASP A 691 -3.10 24.39 -6.02
N ALA A 692 -4.40 24.11 -6.11
CA ALA A 692 -5.15 24.30 -7.35
C ALA A 692 -5.17 25.77 -7.81
N ASP A 693 -5.06 26.72 -6.88
CA ASP A 693 -5.05 28.15 -7.14
C ASP A 693 -3.65 28.80 -7.10
N ALA A 694 -2.60 27.99 -7.07
CA ALA A 694 -1.22 28.42 -7.21
C ALA A 694 -0.78 28.32 -8.68
N LEU A 695 -0.20 29.40 -9.21
CA LEU A 695 0.22 29.53 -10.60
C LEU A 695 1.71 29.85 -10.67
N PHE A 696 2.42 29.13 -11.53
CA PHE A 696 3.85 29.33 -11.80
C PHE A 696 4.04 30.22 -13.04
N LEU A 697 5.08 31.04 -13.00
CA LEU A 697 5.54 31.88 -14.12
C LEU A 697 6.80 31.31 -14.79
N ALA A 698 7.33 30.21 -14.26
CA ALA A 698 8.50 29.49 -14.74
C ALA A 698 8.38 27.99 -14.46
N ASP A 699 9.26 27.16 -15.02
CA ASP A 699 9.24 25.71 -14.79
C ASP A 699 9.52 25.38 -13.30
N PRO A 700 8.57 24.76 -12.57
CA PRO A 700 8.74 24.40 -11.16
C PRO A 700 9.82 23.33 -10.95
N ALA A 701 10.24 22.60 -11.99
CA ALA A 701 11.29 21.59 -11.88
C ALA A 701 12.62 22.17 -11.35
N ALA A 702 12.87 23.46 -11.58
CA ALA A 702 14.03 24.16 -11.06
C ALA A 702 14.10 24.18 -9.52
N LEU A 703 12.97 24.00 -8.82
CA LEU A 703 12.94 23.89 -7.35
C LEU A 703 13.69 22.66 -6.83
N PHE A 704 13.81 21.60 -7.62
CA PHE A 704 14.63 20.44 -7.25
C PHE A 704 16.14 20.72 -7.34
N ASP A 705 16.52 21.78 -8.03
CA ASP A 705 17.91 22.22 -8.17
C ASP A 705 18.27 23.36 -7.21
N ASP A 706 17.30 23.83 -6.42
CA ASP A 706 17.54 24.81 -5.35
C ASP A 706 18.57 24.26 -4.34
N PRO A 707 19.64 25.02 -4.01
CA PRO A 707 20.70 24.54 -3.12
C PRO A 707 20.20 24.14 -1.72
N LEU A 708 19.17 24.82 -1.22
CA LEU A 708 18.58 24.49 0.07
C LEU A 708 17.80 23.17 -0.04
N TYR A 709 17.03 22.95 -1.12
CA TYR A 709 16.38 21.66 -1.35
C TYR A 709 17.40 20.51 -1.49
N GLN A 710 18.45 20.69 -2.30
CA GLN A 710 19.46 19.64 -2.49
C GLN A 710 20.15 19.23 -1.18
N SER A 711 20.38 20.21 -0.29
CA SER A 711 20.98 19.95 1.01
C SER A 711 20.01 19.29 1.99
N THR A 712 18.78 19.79 2.12
CA THR A 712 17.85 19.35 3.15
C THR A 712 16.94 18.20 2.70
N GLY A 713 16.43 18.26 1.47
CA GLY A 713 15.37 17.39 0.96
C GLY A 713 13.96 17.92 1.23
N ALA A 714 13.81 19.06 1.89
CA ALA A 714 12.52 19.70 2.14
C ALA A 714 12.63 21.23 2.02
N LEU A 715 11.82 21.81 1.14
CA LEU A 715 11.79 23.23 0.83
C LEU A 715 10.36 23.78 0.94
N PHE A 716 10.19 24.78 1.80
CA PHE A 716 8.92 25.45 2.11
C PHE A 716 8.97 26.93 1.76
N PHE A 717 7.81 27.60 1.69
CA PHE A 717 7.71 29.02 1.37
C PHE A 717 7.17 29.82 2.55
N LYS A 718 7.66 31.04 2.74
CA LYS A 718 7.29 31.87 3.90
C LYS A 718 5.97 32.57 3.65
N ASP A 719 5.07 32.59 4.63
CA ASP A 719 3.90 33.48 4.56
C ASP A 719 4.33 34.95 4.73
N ARG A 720 3.43 35.86 4.39
CA ARG A 720 3.57 37.32 4.46
C ARG A 720 4.13 37.75 5.83
N LEU A 721 4.96 38.78 5.83
CA LEU A 721 5.40 39.42 7.07
C LEU A 721 4.33 40.39 7.62
N PHE A 722 3.21 39.84 8.11
CA PHE A 722 2.07 40.59 8.65
C PHE A 722 1.64 40.05 10.02
N MET A 723 0.86 40.84 10.77
CA MET A 723 0.41 40.52 12.14
C MET A 723 1.56 40.16 13.09
N PRO A 724 2.44 41.11 13.44
CA PRO A 724 3.50 40.87 14.42
C PRO A 724 2.89 40.56 15.80
N GLY A 725 3.45 39.57 16.48
CA GLY A 725 2.90 39.06 17.74
C GLY A 725 3.84 38.07 18.43
N ASN A 726 3.99 38.19 19.74
CA ASN A 726 4.88 37.33 20.54
C ASN A 726 4.16 36.11 21.16
N GLU A 727 2.84 36.02 21.03
CA GLU A 727 1.99 34.99 21.62
C GLU A 727 2.37 33.58 21.18
N LYS A 728 2.75 33.41 19.90
CA LYS A 728 3.12 32.11 19.35
C LYS A 728 4.45 31.59 19.89
N ARG A 729 5.37 32.45 20.34
CA ARG A 729 6.63 32.02 20.98
C ARG A 729 6.38 31.16 22.21
N ALA A 730 5.46 31.59 23.07
CA ALA A 730 5.14 30.86 24.29
C ALA A 730 4.44 29.52 23.96
N TRP A 731 3.56 29.52 22.95
CA TRP A 731 2.90 28.32 22.44
C TRP A 731 3.91 27.31 21.87
N LEU A 732 4.84 27.73 21.01
CA LEU A 732 5.89 26.87 20.44
C LEU A 732 6.74 26.20 21.52
N ARG A 733 7.05 26.91 22.62
CA ARG A 733 7.78 26.32 23.77
C ARG A 733 7.00 25.23 24.51
N ARG A 734 5.67 25.32 24.52
CA ARG A 734 4.79 24.34 25.17
C ARG A 734 4.57 23.12 24.28
N VAL A 735 4.41 23.32 22.97
CA VAL A 735 4.12 22.26 22.00
C VAL A 735 5.38 21.50 21.58
N LEU A 736 6.50 22.19 21.31
CA LEU A 736 7.71 21.53 20.81
C LEU A 736 8.45 20.77 21.94
N PRO A 737 8.82 19.50 21.72
CA PRO A 737 9.72 18.78 22.61
C PRO A 737 11.13 19.39 22.61
N ALA A 738 11.79 19.40 23.77
CA ALA A 738 13.17 19.87 23.87
C ALA A 738 14.16 18.87 23.22
N PRO A 739 15.30 19.33 22.69
CA PRO A 739 15.67 20.74 22.49
C PRO A 739 14.94 21.36 21.30
N VAL A 740 14.55 22.63 21.43
CA VAL A 740 14.01 23.42 20.30
C VAL A 740 15.16 23.84 19.39
N SER A 741 15.03 23.57 18.09
CA SER A 741 16.07 23.82 17.10
C SER A 741 16.45 25.31 16.97
N PRO A 742 17.68 25.64 16.54
CA PRO A 742 18.05 27.02 16.19
C PRO A 742 17.17 27.59 15.07
N ARG A 743 16.73 26.75 14.12
CA ARG A 743 15.87 27.16 12.99
C ARG A 743 14.54 27.72 13.50
N VAL A 744 13.86 27.03 14.41
CA VAL A 744 12.63 27.54 15.04
C VAL A 744 12.89 28.85 15.75
N ARG A 745 14.00 28.97 16.50
CA ARG A 745 14.30 30.20 17.26
C ARG A 745 14.53 31.42 16.37
N GLN A 746 14.89 31.21 15.10
CA GLN A 746 15.08 32.23 14.09
C GLN A 746 13.82 32.44 13.23
N SER A 747 12.76 31.62 13.39
CA SER A 747 11.54 31.74 12.60
C SER A 747 10.76 33.01 12.95
N ARG A 748 10.00 33.53 11.98
CA ARG A 748 9.15 34.73 12.14
C ARG A 748 8.16 34.57 13.30
N MET A 749 7.62 33.36 13.45
CA MET A 749 6.68 32.97 14.52
C MET A 749 7.32 32.94 15.91
N TRP A 750 8.62 32.61 16.01
CA TRP A 750 9.33 32.68 17.29
C TRP A 750 9.82 34.08 17.60
N THR A 751 10.41 34.79 16.63
CA THR A 751 10.94 36.15 16.82
C THR A 751 9.82 37.17 17.06
N GLY A 752 8.59 36.82 16.67
CA GLY A 752 7.40 37.66 16.80
C GLY A 752 7.22 38.64 15.64
N GLN A 753 7.97 38.44 14.56
CA GLN A 753 7.87 39.23 13.33
C GLN A 753 6.54 38.97 12.59
N SER A 754 5.98 37.78 12.72
CA SER A 754 4.63 37.42 12.26
C SER A 754 4.13 36.24 13.08
N ILE A 755 2.81 36.15 13.30
CA ILE A 755 2.18 34.96 13.90
C ILE A 755 2.01 33.79 12.94
N HIS A 756 2.34 33.99 11.66
CA HIS A 756 2.37 32.98 10.59
C HIS A 756 3.81 32.77 10.11
N MET A 757 4.11 31.57 9.63
CA MET A 757 5.44 31.25 9.10
C MET A 757 5.38 30.74 7.66
N GLN A 758 4.46 29.83 7.34
CA GLN A 758 4.50 29.08 6.09
C GLN A 758 3.29 29.36 5.19
N GLU A 759 3.55 29.56 3.89
CA GLU A 759 2.57 29.36 2.84
C GLU A 759 2.71 27.92 2.29
N SER A 760 1.59 27.21 2.24
CA SER A 760 1.50 25.79 1.84
C SER A 760 1.00 25.58 0.42
N GLY A 761 0.76 26.66 -0.33
CA GLY A 761 0.40 26.62 -1.74
C GLY A 761 1.41 25.86 -2.60
N VAL A 762 2.68 25.82 -2.20
CA VAL A 762 3.72 24.96 -2.79
C VAL A 762 4.54 24.32 -1.68
N VAL A 763 4.78 23.01 -1.81
CA VAL A 763 5.61 22.23 -0.86
C VAL A 763 6.49 21.27 -1.65
N VAL A 764 7.81 21.29 -1.42
CA VAL A 764 8.76 20.40 -2.12
C VAL A 764 9.43 19.47 -1.11
N VAL A 765 9.29 18.16 -1.31
CA VAL A 765 9.74 17.14 -0.34
C VAL A 765 10.32 15.89 -1.03
N ASP A 766 11.51 15.46 -0.61
CA ASP A 766 12.01 14.08 -0.77
C ASP A 766 11.39 13.21 0.33
N LYS A 767 10.35 12.45 -0.03
CA LYS A 767 9.58 11.63 0.91
C LYS A 767 10.39 10.47 1.48
N TRP A 768 11.46 10.04 0.80
CA TRP A 768 12.38 9.03 1.31
C TRP A 768 13.22 9.56 2.47
N ARG A 769 13.63 10.83 2.44
CA ARG A 769 14.40 11.43 3.53
C ARG A 769 13.52 11.73 4.75
N HIS A 770 12.30 12.19 4.49
CA HIS A 770 11.42 12.78 5.52
C HIS A 770 10.14 12.00 5.79
N PHE A 771 10.18 10.67 5.61
CA PHE A 771 9.00 9.81 5.72
C PHE A 771 8.23 9.98 7.04
N VAL A 772 8.92 9.90 8.17
CA VAL A 772 8.27 9.98 9.49
C VAL A 772 7.77 11.40 9.81
N ALA A 773 8.49 12.42 9.35
CA ALA A 773 8.03 13.80 9.45
C ALA A 773 6.71 13.99 8.68
N LEU A 774 6.63 13.45 7.45
CA LEU A 774 5.41 13.50 6.65
C LEU A 774 4.25 12.70 7.27
N LEU A 775 4.51 11.54 7.91
CA LEU A 775 3.50 10.84 8.72
C LEU A 775 2.97 11.72 9.85
N MET A 776 3.84 12.48 10.53
CA MET A 776 3.42 13.43 11.56
C MET A 776 2.57 14.57 10.99
N VAL A 777 2.88 15.07 9.78
CA VAL A 777 2.01 16.05 9.10
C VAL A 777 0.64 15.46 8.80
N THR A 778 0.56 14.22 8.31
CA THR A 778 -0.74 13.56 8.09
C THR A 778 -1.52 13.33 9.39
N ARG A 779 -0.84 13.04 10.51
CA ARG A 779 -1.48 12.95 11.84
C ARG A 779 -2.19 14.25 12.22
N MET A 780 -1.48 15.36 12.06
CA MET A 780 -1.98 16.70 12.42
C MET A 780 -3.12 17.18 11.52
N ASN A 781 -3.11 16.77 10.25
CA ASN A 781 -4.17 17.12 9.29
C ASN A 781 -5.29 16.07 9.22
N GLY A 782 -5.15 14.94 9.90
CA GLY A 782 -6.15 13.88 9.92
C GLY A 782 -6.83 13.74 11.29
N PRO A 783 -6.55 12.67 12.06
CA PRO A 783 -7.30 12.36 13.27
C PRO A 783 -7.27 13.42 14.38
N ASP A 784 -6.26 14.29 14.40
CA ASP A 784 -6.16 15.36 15.41
C ASP A 784 -6.45 16.75 14.84
N ARG A 785 -6.90 16.84 13.59
CA ARG A 785 -7.18 18.12 12.91
C ARG A 785 -8.26 18.91 13.64
N ASP A 786 -9.41 18.27 13.84
CA ASP A 786 -10.64 18.91 14.30
C ASP A 786 -10.76 18.84 15.83
N GLY A 787 -11.15 19.96 16.45
CA GLY A 787 -11.65 19.98 17.81
C GLY A 787 -13.10 19.53 17.92
N ASP A 788 -13.57 19.38 19.15
CA ASP A 788 -14.98 19.15 19.49
C ASP A 788 -15.26 19.80 20.85
N GLU A 789 -15.81 21.01 20.83
CA GLU A 789 -16.12 21.78 22.02
C GLU A 789 -17.06 21.03 22.98
N SER A 790 -17.99 20.24 22.45
CA SER A 790 -18.94 19.46 23.26
C SER A 790 -18.27 18.37 24.10
N ARG A 791 -17.08 17.94 23.66
CA ARG A 791 -16.24 16.94 24.33
C ARG A 791 -15.01 17.56 24.99
N GLY A 792 -14.86 18.89 24.94
CA GLY A 792 -13.67 19.60 25.42
C GLY A 792 -12.40 19.26 24.62
N LEU A 793 -12.54 18.82 23.37
CA LEU A 793 -11.43 18.50 22.49
C LEU A 793 -11.00 19.74 21.73
N VAL A 794 -9.69 19.94 21.64
CA VAL A 794 -9.01 21.02 20.92
C VAL A 794 -8.13 20.36 19.87
N GLY A 795 -8.46 20.58 18.61
CA GLY A 795 -7.74 20.07 17.46
C GLY A 795 -6.59 20.98 17.03
N VAL A 796 -5.81 20.50 16.07
CA VAL A 796 -4.69 21.27 15.51
C VAL A 796 -5.18 22.55 14.84
N TYR A 797 -6.28 22.50 14.10
CA TYR A 797 -6.81 23.67 13.38
C TYR A 797 -7.45 24.72 14.29
N ASP A 798 -7.65 24.41 15.58
CA ASP A 798 -8.02 25.40 16.60
C ASP A 798 -6.80 26.20 17.10
N MET A 799 -5.59 25.66 16.89
CA MET A 799 -4.32 26.26 17.37
C MET A 799 -3.53 26.94 16.26
N VAL A 800 -3.68 26.50 15.01
CA VAL A 800 -3.03 27.06 13.81
C VAL A 800 -4.04 27.22 12.68
N TYR A 801 -3.74 28.10 11.72
CA TYR A 801 -4.65 28.38 10.61
C TYR A 801 -4.50 27.33 9.49
N GLY A 802 -5.42 26.37 9.48
CA GLY A 802 -5.44 25.32 8.45
C GLY A 802 -4.17 24.45 8.45
N ASP A 803 -3.79 23.98 7.27
CA ASP A 803 -2.62 23.11 7.05
C ASP A 803 -1.29 23.85 7.01
N LYS A 804 -1.31 25.17 6.79
CA LYS A 804 -0.12 26.02 6.55
C LYS A 804 1.08 25.70 7.44
N GLU A 805 0.87 25.76 8.75
CA GLU A 805 1.95 25.61 9.73
C GLU A 805 2.30 24.14 9.99
N THR A 806 1.46 23.19 9.57
CA THR A 806 1.59 21.79 9.94
C THR A 806 2.81 21.12 9.31
N PHE A 807 3.28 21.59 8.15
CA PHE A 807 4.43 21.00 7.47
C PHE A 807 5.73 21.19 8.25
N TRP A 808 6.20 22.43 8.45
CA TRP A 808 7.42 22.66 9.22
C TRP A 808 7.29 22.28 10.70
N LEU A 809 6.09 22.42 11.31
CA LEU A 809 5.85 21.94 12.67
C LEU A 809 5.98 20.42 12.77
N GLY A 810 5.55 19.67 11.75
CA GLY A 810 5.68 18.22 11.73
C GLY A 810 7.13 17.78 11.80
N TRP A 811 7.99 18.42 11.00
CA TRP A 811 9.44 18.22 11.03
C TRP A 811 10.02 18.47 12.42
N GLU A 812 9.72 19.63 13.01
CA GLU A 812 10.23 20.00 14.34
C GLU A 812 9.68 19.11 15.48
N LEU A 813 8.44 18.65 15.38
CA LEU A 813 7.84 17.71 16.34
C LEU A 813 8.56 16.36 16.31
N VAL A 814 8.88 15.84 15.11
CA VAL A 814 9.67 14.62 14.94
C VAL A 814 11.15 14.83 15.24
N GLY A 815 11.63 16.07 15.28
CA GLY A 815 13.04 16.40 15.49
C GLY A 815 13.87 16.31 14.20
N ASP A 816 13.21 16.26 13.04
CA ASP A 816 13.83 16.38 11.74
C ASP A 816 14.05 17.86 11.43
N THR A 817 15.30 18.33 11.56
CA THR A 817 15.68 19.73 11.32
C THR A 817 16.23 19.97 9.91
N GLU A 818 16.19 18.96 9.05
CA GLU A 818 16.66 19.02 7.67
C GLU A 818 15.53 19.54 6.77
N TYR A 819 15.17 20.80 6.98
CA TYR A 819 14.26 21.53 6.10
C TYR A 819 14.71 22.98 5.95
N ALA A 820 14.24 23.63 4.90
CA ALA A 820 14.55 25.02 4.64
C ALA A 820 13.33 25.79 4.14
N PHE A 821 13.34 27.10 4.38
CA PHE A 821 12.43 28.02 3.72
C PHE A 821 13.19 28.67 2.56
N HIS A 822 12.59 28.67 1.37
CA HIS A 822 13.15 29.32 0.18
C HIS A 822 13.55 30.77 0.47
N GLU A 823 14.68 31.21 -0.08
CA GLU A 823 15.28 32.51 0.26
C GLU A 823 14.57 33.68 -0.41
N GLY A 824 13.93 33.45 -1.55
CA GLY A 824 13.16 34.45 -2.26
C GLY A 824 12.06 35.07 -1.39
N ALA A 825 11.88 36.38 -1.55
CA ALA A 825 10.93 37.16 -0.74
C ALA A 825 9.47 36.87 -1.15
N ALA A 826 8.55 37.00 -0.20
CA ALA A 826 7.14 37.17 -0.52
C ALA A 826 6.90 38.60 -1.04
N ALA A 827 5.88 38.78 -1.86
CA ALA A 827 5.53 40.04 -2.51
C ALA A 827 4.02 40.14 -2.72
N VAL A 828 3.54 41.36 -2.95
CA VAL A 828 2.20 41.59 -3.51
C VAL A 828 2.34 42.03 -4.97
N MET A 829 1.40 41.63 -5.83
CA MET A 829 1.40 41.96 -7.26
C MET A 829 0.06 42.53 -7.71
N GLY A 830 0.10 43.45 -8.67
CA GLY A 830 -1.10 44.10 -9.21
C GLY A 830 -0.79 45.47 -9.79
N LYS A 831 -1.78 46.35 -9.77
CA LYS A 831 -1.66 47.73 -10.27
C LYS A 831 -1.15 48.67 -9.17
N PRO A 832 -0.02 49.37 -9.38
CA PRO A 832 0.51 50.30 -8.39
C PRO A 832 -0.27 51.62 -8.34
N GLN A 833 -0.59 52.07 -7.13
CA GLN A 833 -1.21 53.36 -6.86
C GLN A 833 -0.18 54.29 -6.22
N ALA A 834 0.11 55.42 -6.87
CA ALA A 834 1.02 56.42 -6.33
C ALA A 834 0.31 57.33 -5.33
N ASN A 835 0.73 57.28 -4.07
CA ASN A 835 0.24 58.12 -2.99
C ASN A 835 1.24 59.25 -2.71
N ARG A 836 0.75 60.50 -2.70
CA ARG A 836 1.51 61.65 -2.19
C ARG A 836 1.18 61.81 -0.71
N ASP A 837 2.16 61.62 0.17
CA ASP A 837 1.99 61.90 1.60
C ASP A 837 1.65 63.39 1.80
N ASN A 838 0.44 63.68 2.28
CA ASN A 838 -0.07 65.02 2.56
C ASN A 838 0.35 65.56 3.95
N THR A 839 1.34 64.97 4.60
CA THR A 839 1.89 65.49 5.86
C THR A 839 2.81 66.67 5.58
N THR A 840 2.31 67.88 5.85
CA THR A 840 3.09 69.12 5.89
C THR A 840 4.19 69.03 6.94
N THR A 841 5.42 68.70 6.54
CA THR A 841 6.62 69.08 7.30
C THR A 841 7.09 70.44 6.77
N ALA A 842 7.13 71.41 7.68
CA ALA A 842 7.74 72.70 7.43
C ALA A 842 9.26 72.50 7.31
N GLU A 843 9.75 72.24 6.09
CA GLU A 843 11.12 72.49 5.60
C GLU A 843 11.38 71.67 4.31
N GLY A 844 10.99 72.22 3.16
CA GLY A 844 11.71 72.15 1.86
C GLY A 844 12.38 70.86 1.34
N GLN A 845 11.99 69.64 1.74
CA GLN A 845 12.47 68.39 1.13
C GLN A 845 11.44 67.82 0.12
N GLU A 846 11.95 67.30 -1.00
CA GLU A 846 11.14 66.65 -2.05
C GLU A 846 10.25 65.55 -1.45
N HIS A 847 9.00 65.49 -1.92
CA HIS A 847 8.04 64.48 -1.49
C HIS A 847 8.51 63.08 -1.94
N ASP A 848 8.80 62.18 -1.00
CA ASP A 848 8.99 60.76 -1.31
C ASP A 848 7.65 60.18 -1.79
N LEU A 849 7.58 59.81 -3.07
CA LEU A 849 6.44 59.13 -3.68
C LEU A 849 6.37 57.71 -3.11
N LYS A 850 5.25 57.37 -2.46
CA LYS A 850 4.97 56.00 -2.02
C LYS A 850 4.05 55.30 -3.00
N TYR A 851 4.35 54.05 -3.31
CA TYR A 851 3.51 53.18 -4.12
C TYR A 851 2.78 52.20 -3.23
N THR A 852 1.50 51.98 -3.49
CA THR A 852 0.68 50.97 -2.83
C THR A 852 0.13 50.00 -3.86
N VAL A 853 0.29 48.69 -3.63
CA VAL A 853 -0.36 47.64 -4.42
C VAL A 853 -1.26 46.85 -3.47
N CYS A 854 -2.51 46.63 -3.87
CA CYS A 854 -3.52 45.90 -3.11
C CYS A 854 -4.06 44.73 -3.94
N ALA A 855 -3.86 43.51 -3.47
CA ALA A 855 -4.34 42.31 -4.18
C ALA A 855 -4.49 41.13 -3.21
N PRO A 856 -5.37 40.16 -3.51
CA PRO A 856 -5.39 38.90 -2.77
C PRO A 856 -4.20 38.00 -3.12
N GLN A 857 -3.55 38.23 -4.28
CA GLN A 857 -2.43 37.41 -4.76
C GLN A 857 -1.19 37.56 -3.87
N LEU A 858 -0.68 36.43 -3.35
CA LEU A 858 0.61 36.32 -2.68
C LEU A 858 1.65 35.84 -3.68
N LEU A 859 2.54 36.73 -4.12
CA LEU A 859 3.63 36.41 -5.02
C LEU A 859 4.85 35.92 -4.24
N HIS A 860 5.53 34.91 -4.76
CA HIS A 860 6.83 34.45 -4.31
C HIS A 860 7.87 34.69 -5.40
N LEU A 861 9.00 35.27 -5.01
CA LEU A 861 10.12 35.54 -5.89
C LEU A 861 11.12 34.38 -5.87
N GLY A 862 11.88 34.23 -6.95
CA GLY A 862 13.08 33.42 -7.02
C GLY A 862 14.24 34.02 -6.23
N THR A 863 15.36 33.30 -6.15
CA THR A 863 16.62 33.80 -5.53
C THR A 863 17.27 34.94 -6.31
N ASP A 864 16.89 35.10 -7.58
CA ASP A 864 17.24 36.23 -8.45
C ASP A 864 16.37 37.48 -8.22
N GLY A 865 15.38 37.39 -7.32
CA GLY A 865 14.43 38.46 -7.02
C GLY A 865 13.35 38.66 -8.08
N ARG A 866 13.16 37.70 -9.00
CA ARG A 866 12.14 37.74 -10.05
C ARG A 866 10.92 36.89 -9.69
N PRO A 867 9.71 37.24 -10.16
CA PRO A 867 8.48 36.45 -9.98
C PRO A 867 8.64 34.97 -10.34
N LEU A 868 8.33 34.07 -9.40
CA LEU A 868 8.42 32.62 -9.61
C LEU A 868 7.04 31.96 -9.66
N TRP A 869 6.24 32.16 -8.63
CA TRP A 869 4.87 31.64 -8.53
C TRP A 869 4.04 32.49 -7.58
N PHE A 870 2.72 32.47 -7.71
CA PHE A 870 1.82 33.16 -6.79
C PHE A 870 0.62 32.30 -6.41
N ASN A 871 0.11 32.50 -5.20
CA ASN A 871 -1.17 31.95 -4.74
C ASN A 871 -2.27 33.02 -4.84
N GLY A 872 -3.52 32.62 -5.05
CA GLY A 872 -4.68 33.51 -4.98
C GLY A 872 -5.45 33.67 -6.30
N TRP A 873 -5.17 32.82 -7.29
CA TRP A 873 -5.81 32.82 -8.61
C TRP A 873 -5.65 34.13 -9.43
N LEU A 874 -6.19 34.18 -10.64
CA LEU A 874 -6.08 35.32 -11.57
C LEU A 874 -7.12 36.44 -11.32
N LEU A 875 -8.13 36.19 -10.48
CA LEU A 875 -9.24 37.12 -10.26
C LEU A 875 -9.04 37.95 -8.97
N PRO A 876 -9.57 39.18 -8.89
CA PRO A 876 -9.51 40.01 -7.68
C PRO A 876 -10.34 39.44 -6.51
N ASP A 877 -11.35 38.63 -6.80
CA ASP A 877 -12.09 37.84 -5.82
C ASP A 877 -12.50 36.51 -6.46
N LYS A 878 -11.80 35.43 -6.07
CA LYS A 878 -12.07 34.06 -6.58
C LYS A 878 -13.40 33.47 -6.10
N PHE A 879 -14.04 34.07 -5.09
CA PHE A 879 -15.32 33.61 -4.55
C PHE A 879 -16.52 34.38 -5.12
N SER A 880 -16.31 35.54 -5.75
CA SER A 880 -17.39 36.31 -6.35
C SER A 880 -17.76 35.79 -7.75
N GLY A 881 -19.04 35.45 -7.96
CA GLY A 881 -19.56 35.11 -9.30
C GLY A 881 -19.73 36.32 -10.22
N GLU A 882 -19.45 37.53 -9.72
CA GLU A 882 -19.76 38.81 -10.38
C GLU A 882 -18.53 39.47 -11.01
N GLN A 883 -17.32 39.31 -10.45
CA GLN A 883 -16.10 39.88 -11.03
C GLN A 883 -15.44 38.90 -12.02
N ARG A 884 -15.67 39.16 -13.31
CA ARG A 884 -15.16 38.33 -14.41
C ARG A 884 -13.90 38.87 -15.08
N ARG A 885 -13.37 40.01 -14.64
CA ARG A 885 -12.16 40.61 -15.21
C ARG A 885 -10.92 40.15 -14.42
N PRO A 886 -9.89 39.60 -15.10
CA PRO A 886 -8.61 39.31 -14.47
C PRO A 886 -8.01 40.53 -13.79
N THR A 887 -7.22 40.29 -12.73
CA THR A 887 -6.41 41.32 -12.10
C THR A 887 -5.43 41.91 -13.10
N GLU A 888 -5.28 43.24 -13.12
CA GLU A 888 -4.26 43.92 -13.91
C GLU A 888 -2.90 43.77 -13.21
N PHE A 889 -2.07 42.86 -13.72
CA PHE A 889 -0.72 42.61 -13.20
C PHE A 889 0.32 43.52 -13.90
N GLU A 890 0.51 44.73 -13.36
CA GLU A 890 1.48 45.68 -13.93
C GLU A 890 2.83 45.63 -13.23
N ALA A 891 2.81 45.44 -11.91
CA ALA A 891 3.98 45.55 -11.05
C ALA A 891 3.84 44.71 -9.77
N PHE A 892 4.92 44.63 -9.00
CA PHE A 892 4.95 43.99 -7.70
C PHE A 892 5.80 44.77 -6.69
N ILE A 893 5.50 44.56 -5.40
CA ILE A 893 6.25 45.12 -4.29
C ILE A 893 6.67 43.95 -3.39
N PRO A 894 7.98 43.66 -3.27
CA PRO A 894 8.51 42.70 -2.31
C PRO A 894 8.29 43.15 -0.88
N GLU A 895 8.09 42.20 0.04
CA GLU A 895 8.06 42.50 1.47
C GLU A 895 9.41 43.07 1.94
N PRO A 896 9.41 43.95 2.95
CA PRO A 896 10.64 44.52 3.46
C PRO A 896 11.50 43.46 4.17
N PRO A 897 12.83 43.68 4.25
CA PRO A 897 13.76 42.71 4.84
C PRO A 897 13.59 42.54 6.36
N SER A 898 12.95 43.49 7.05
CA SER A 898 12.75 43.45 8.50
C SER A 898 11.32 43.77 8.92
N ALA A 899 10.94 43.27 10.10
CA ALA A 899 9.63 43.56 10.68
C ALA A 899 9.53 44.94 11.33
N GLU A 900 10.63 45.62 11.57
CA GLU A 900 10.60 47.01 12.05
C GLU A 900 10.08 47.95 10.95
N ASP A 901 10.18 47.51 9.69
CA ASP A 901 9.63 48.17 8.50
C ASP A 901 8.20 47.68 8.15
N SER A 902 7.62 46.74 8.93
CA SER A 902 6.38 46.01 8.59
C SER A 902 5.06 46.76 8.78
N GLY A 903 5.12 48.06 9.10
CA GLY A 903 3.94 48.93 9.15
C GLY A 903 3.19 49.07 7.81
N SER A 904 3.70 48.46 6.74
CA SER A 904 3.23 48.60 5.37
C SER A 904 2.19 47.58 4.91
N TRP A 905 2.05 46.42 5.55
CA TRP A 905 1.02 45.44 5.18
C TRP A 905 -0.33 45.75 5.83
N GLN A 906 -1.38 45.96 5.03
CA GLN A 906 -2.76 46.16 5.50
C GLN A 906 -3.67 45.07 4.94
N LEU A 907 -4.36 44.35 5.82
CA LEU A 907 -5.32 43.32 5.43
C LEU A 907 -6.73 43.92 5.37
N HIS A 908 -7.41 43.66 4.27
CA HIS A 908 -8.80 44.02 4.04
C HIS A 908 -9.66 42.76 3.88
N ASP A 909 -10.97 42.95 3.74
CA ASP A 909 -11.91 41.87 3.43
C ASP A 909 -11.50 41.11 2.15
N SER A 910 -11.99 39.87 2.00
CA SER A 910 -11.68 38.97 0.87
C SER A 910 -10.19 38.65 0.69
N ASN A 911 -9.40 38.64 1.78
CA ASN A 911 -7.96 38.35 1.79
C ASN A 911 -7.11 39.33 0.96
N VAL A 912 -7.65 40.50 0.61
CA VAL A 912 -6.89 41.55 -0.08
C VAL A 912 -5.84 42.12 0.87
N CYS A 913 -4.57 42.01 0.48
CA CYS A 913 -3.47 42.62 1.20
C CYS A 913 -2.89 43.78 0.41
N CYS A 914 -2.75 44.92 1.07
CA CYS A 914 -2.07 46.09 0.55
C CYS A 914 -0.66 46.16 1.12
N LEU A 915 0.33 46.40 0.26
CA LEU A 915 1.69 46.74 0.68
C LEU A 915 2.08 48.10 0.10
N SER A 916 2.70 48.93 0.94
CA SER A 916 3.23 50.24 0.53
C SER A 916 4.75 50.30 0.65
N ALA A 917 5.41 50.84 -0.37
CA ALA A 917 6.87 51.01 -0.40
C ALA A 917 7.28 52.22 -1.26
N ASP A 918 8.51 52.70 -1.06
CA ASP A 918 9.07 53.82 -1.83
C ASP A 918 9.47 53.40 -3.26
N GLN A 919 9.59 52.09 -3.50
CA GLN A 919 9.94 51.52 -4.79
C GLN A 919 8.92 50.45 -5.21
N VAL A 920 8.68 50.38 -6.52
CA VAL A 920 7.85 49.37 -7.16
C VAL A 920 8.62 48.74 -8.32
N PHE A 921 8.46 47.44 -8.51
CA PHE A 921 9.15 46.68 -9.54
C PHE A 921 8.17 46.26 -10.62
N TYR A 922 8.52 46.50 -11.89
CA TYR A 922 7.67 46.15 -13.01
C TYR A 922 8.03 44.76 -13.55
N PHE A 923 7.01 44.04 -14.00
CA PHE A 923 7.21 42.79 -14.75
C PHE A 923 7.95 43.08 -16.05
N ASP A 924 8.92 42.23 -16.40
CA ASP A 924 9.57 42.29 -17.70
C ASP A 924 8.67 41.70 -18.81
N ALA A 925 9.18 41.69 -20.05
CA ALA A 925 8.42 41.20 -21.18
C ALA A 925 8.07 39.70 -21.05
N ALA A 926 9.01 38.87 -20.58
CA ALA A 926 8.79 37.42 -20.47
C ALA A 926 7.79 37.09 -19.36
N GLU A 927 7.87 37.81 -18.23
CA GLU A 927 6.93 37.67 -17.12
C GLU A 927 5.51 38.12 -17.49
N LYS A 928 5.40 39.21 -18.27
CA LYS A 928 4.11 39.66 -18.81
C LYS A 928 3.55 38.66 -19.80
N ASP A 929 4.38 38.15 -20.71
CA ASP A 929 3.96 37.12 -21.67
C ASP A 929 3.47 35.86 -20.95
N ALA A 930 4.13 35.43 -19.86
CA ALA A 930 3.69 34.30 -19.03
C ALA A 930 2.35 34.56 -18.32
N LEU A 931 2.15 35.77 -17.78
CA LEU A 931 0.89 36.19 -17.15
C LEU A 931 -0.26 36.26 -18.17
N ASP A 932 0.00 36.82 -19.35
CA ASP A 932 -0.97 36.90 -20.43
C ASP A 932 -1.32 35.50 -20.96
N GLU A 933 -0.34 34.61 -21.11
CA GLU A 933 -0.55 33.21 -21.48
C GLU A 933 -1.40 32.48 -20.43
N LEU A 934 -1.16 32.67 -19.14
CA LEU A 934 -2.00 32.15 -18.07
C LEU A 934 -3.46 32.60 -18.20
N ILE A 935 -3.67 33.89 -18.49
CA ILE A 935 -5.01 34.46 -18.68
C ILE A 935 -5.69 33.87 -19.92
N GLU A 936 -5.01 33.75 -21.04
CA GLU A 936 -5.59 33.15 -22.26
C GLU A 936 -5.93 31.67 -22.05
N ILE A 937 -5.02 30.89 -21.45
CA ILE A 937 -5.28 29.48 -21.11
C ILE A 937 -6.50 29.38 -20.20
N ALA A 938 -6.61 30.24 -19.18
CA ALA A 938 -7.74 30.24 -18.25
C ALA A 938 -9.07 30.56 -18.96
N ARG A 939 -9.08 31.41 -19.99
CA ARG A 939 -10.26 31.65 -20.84
C ARG A 939 -10.60 30.43 -21.68
N ASP A 940 -9.59 29.80 -22.29
CA ASP A 940 -9.77 28.65 -23.18
C ASP A 940 -10.38 27.43 -22.46
N VAL A 941 -10.02 27.22 -21.19
CA VAL A 941 -10.61 26.14 -20.37
C VAL A 941 -11.88 26.57 -19.62
N GLY A 942 -12.36 27.79 -19.85
CA GLY A 942 -13.58 28.32 -19.23
C GLY A 942 -13.47 28.64 -17.74
N ALA A 943 -12.25 28.75 -17.19
CA ALA A 943 -12.01 29.12 -15.79
C ALA A 943 -12.27 30.63 -15.53
N ILE A 944 -12.20 31.46 -16.59
CA ILE A 944 -12.61 32.87 -16.56
C ILE A 944 -13.40 33.20 -17.84
N ALA A 945 -14.25 34.24 -17.79
CA ALA A 945 -15.10 34.58 -18.92
C ALA A 945 -14.30 35.06 -20.14
N GLY A 946 -14.74 34.66 -21.34
CA GLY A 946 -14.16 35.12 -22.61
C GLY A 946 -14.33 36.64 -22.81
N ALA A 947 -13.40 37.25 -23.55
CA ALA A 947 -13.45 38.68 -23.86
C ALA A 947 -14.70 39.00 -24.70
N HIS A 948 -15.65 39.73 -24.12
CA HIS A 948 -16.76 40.37 -24.84
C HIS A 948 -16.53 41.86 -24.95
#